data_AF-A0A948X4X7-F1
#
_entry.id   AF-A0A948X4X7-F1
#
_cell.length_a   1.000
_cell.length_b   1.000
_cell.length_c   1.000
_cell.angle_alpha   90.00
_cell.angle_beta   90.00
_cell.angle_gamma   90.00
#
_symmetry.space_group_name_H-M   'P 1'
#
loop_
_entity.id
_entity.type
_entity.pdbx_description
1 polymer ?
#
loop_
_entity_poly.entity_id
_entity_poly.type
_entity_poly.pdbx_seq_one_letter_code
_entity_poly.pdbx_strand_id
1 'polypeptide(L)'
;MKRIMYPLFAAAMVAMSSCQDDIAEKPVTPAQPGDEITFGSALTDVDAQTRTIYGDKPVTDDNGTYYPVTWEDGDQIAIYCPEASNGNLVNYKVTPDEIDASHSSAVTKVNPDQAGLQWGTAPVHHFSAFYPADRILGQQDGRLLAEIPVNQDPISWKHEPNEAGGMTYTGVANTDYAFMWAYNEHETVDGGDVALDFKPWVTILDVEINGPETPGQEIKMSSVQIRSTTNETLNGEFYLDFTAVEKDPTNPNAAPTYIQAGNPNATRSQITIQLYDNNFHEEEENEEDRADFITLGHNDKIVVRFYLLPKDTNYDTSARQDLQIRVTPYNSAVLTRTLTAEEGSQKGGILAHKVNKVILPSVSQTGPNYWMSSLNPNIYVTELSLPGSKMSYQTQANGANVVYQDLSIAEQVTNGIRAFQIQTASTNNVPWYESGSASDQVLYMTVAGNKTDTRFKDIVREIATGLKTAEAAGKNQEYAFILLTAALGECEGYGPVLNRTDGELAWMDAIRNELAEMADEEETYRLYTGEITPTTTIDDVKGHIIIKVNYNNDNMGSHLRENDRIPAMFAKWGVFDDVSTPFTETSAYAINSMRWGTSHNVNNGALQWFYHEATSVGYNNNGGEETYDQKIGNIEDMWERSIGYYNSNSDHSMWFLNDLGGCYVNGGYSSGESQSGVKAWTQEVGPYATRLLQNRTEDATLGIVLINYANPENDYSGNLIQTIINNNFNFLLRTRGSSQSNVYNASYSKGGNAIGWD
;
A
#
# COMPACT_ATOMS: atom_id res chain seq x y z
N MET A 1 -23.24 48.27 -58.46
CA MET A 1 -23.61 49.70 -58.38
C MET A 1 -24.89 49.81 -57.55
N LYS A 2 -24.85 50.54 -56.42
CA LYS A 2 -25.97 51.10 -55.62
C LYS A 2 -27.02 50.13 -55.02
N ARG A 3 -27.00 49.97 -53.68
CA ARG A 3 -27.93 50.55 -52.66
C ARG A 3 -29.28 49.82 -52.57
N ILE A 4 -29.51 49.05 -51.50
CA ILE A 4 -30.18 49.44 -50.25
C ILE A 4 -31.63 49.90 -50.48
N MET A 5 -32.62 49.13 -49.99
CA MET A 5 -33.61 49.55 -48.96
C MET A 5 -34.68 48.46 -48.75
N TYR A 6 -34.87 48.02 -47.51
CA TYR A 6 -36.13 47.44 -47.03
C TYR A 6 -37.10 48.58 -46.66
N PRO A 7 -38.42 48.34 -46.69
CA PRO A 7 -39.13 48.42 -45.40
C PRO A 7 -40.28 47.42 -45.21
N LEU A 8 -40.51 47.14 -43.92
CA LEU A 8 -41.63 46.44 -43.29
C LEU A 8 -43.02 46.91 -43.76
N PHE A 9 -44.00 46.01 -43.79
CA PHE A 9 -45.24 46.10 -42.98
C PHE A 9 -45.99 44.76 -42.98
N ALA A 10 -46.34 44.30 -41.78
CA ALA A 10 -47.13 43.11 -41.51
C ALA A 10 -48.64 43.41 -41.56
N ALA A 11 -49.45 42.45 -42.06
CA ALA A 11 -50.79 42.15 -41.52
C ALA A 11 -51.33 40.84 -42.13
N ALA A 12 -51.87 40.00 -41.24
CA ALA A 12 -52.26 38.61 -41.42
C ALA A 12 -53.47 38.36 -42.34
N MET A 13 -53.49 37.19 -43.00
CA MET A 13 -54.70 36.40 -43.13
C MET A 13 -54.38 34.92 -43.34
N VAL A 14 -54.88 34.09 -42.42
CA VAL A 14 -54.82 32.63 -42.40
C VAL A 14 -55.56 32.08 -43.63
N ALA A 15 -54.87 31.25 -44.42
CA ALA A 15 -55.49 30.33 -45.34
C ALA A 15 -54.89 28.94 -45.09
N MET A 16 -55.74 28.02 -44.62
CA MET A 16 -55.40 26.62 -44.50
C MET A 16 -55.25 26.02 -45.91
N SER A 17 -54.05 25.58 -46.23
CA SER A 17 -53.77 24.65 -47.32
C SER A 17 -52.64 23.73 -46.86
N SER A 18 -52.97 22.45 -46.79
CA SER A 18 -52.05 21.35 -46.54
C SER A 18 -50.86 21.40 -47.49
N CYS A 19 -49.67 21.67 -46.98
CA CYS A 19 -48.44 21.18 -47.59
C CYS A 19 -48.08 19.89 -46.87
N GLN A 20 -47.91 18.82 -47.65
CA GLN A 20 -47.12 17.67 -47.23
C GLN A 20 -45.79 18.23 -46.73
N ASP A 21 -45.39 17.88 -45.51
CA ASP A 21 -43.98 17.97 -45.15
C ASP A 21 -43.26 16.99 -46.07
N ASP A 22 -42.72 17.51 -47.18
CA ASP A 22 -41.56 16.92 -47.81
C ASP A 22 -40.52 16.81 -46.69
N ILE A 23 -40.26 15.58 -46.24
CA ILE A 23 -39.03 15.25 -45.52
C ILE A 23 -37.92 15.48 -46.54
N ALA A 24 -37.48 16.73 -46.65
CA ALA A 24 -36.24 17.05 -47.28
C ALA A 24 -35.16 16.46 -46.37
N GLU A 25 -34.61 15.31 -46.76
CA GLU A 25 -33.31 14.86 -46.30
C GLU A 25 -32.38 16.06 -46.41
N LYS A 26 -31.96 16.62 -45.27
CA LYS A 26 -30.93 17.65 -45.27
C LYS A 26 -29.69 17.02 -45.92
N PRO A 27 -29.17 17.56 -47.02
CA PRO A 27 -27.98 16.99 -47.65
C PRO A 27 -26.84 17.06 -46.64
N VAL A 28 -26.34 15.89 -46.22
CA VAL A 28 -25.17 15.84 -45.35
C VAL A 28 -23.96 16.30 -46.17
N THR A 29 -23.17 17.21 -45.61
CA THR A 29 -21.99 17.77 -46.29
C THR A 29 -20.79 16.90 -45.91
N PRO A 30 -20.08 16.31 -46.88
CA PRO A 30 -18.87 15.54 -46.60
C PRO A 30 -17.83 16.38 -45.84
N ALA A 31 -17.21 15.79 -44.83
CA ALA A 31 -16.13 16.39 -44.07
C ALA A 31 -14.92 16.72 -44.97
N GLN A 32 -14.28 17.87 -44.76
CA GLN A 32 -13.08 18.25 -45.52
C GLN A 32 -11.81 18.10 -44.67
N PRO A 33 -10.66 17.72 -45.27
CA PRO A 33 -9.41 17.65 -44.54
C PRO A 33 -9.06 18.97 -43.86
N GLY A 34 -8.75 18.93 -42.56
CA GLY A 34 -8.44 20.07 -41.71
C GLY A 34 -9.65 20.66 -40.95
N ASP A 35 -10.89 20.26 -41.28
CA ASP A 35 -12.06 20.62 -40.47
C ASP A 35 -11.99 19.93 -39.11
N GLU A 36 -12.45 20.58 -38.04
CA GLU A 36 -12.57 19.93 -36.72
C GLU A 36 -13.65 18.84 -36.77
N ILE A 37 -13.34 17.69 -36.17
CA ILE A 37 -14.25 16.56 -36.01
C ILE A 37 -15.20 16.87 -34.85
N THR A 38 -16.50 16.74 -35.09
CA THR A 38 -17.54 16.86 -34.08
C THR A 38 -18.02 15.49 -33.64
N PHE A 39 -18.30 15.36 -32.34
CA PHE A 39 -18.78 14.13 -31.72
C PHE A 39 -20.21 14.36 -31.23
N GLY A 40 -21.09 13.38 -31.47
CA GLY A 40 -22.53 13.60 -31.40
C GLY A 40 -23.05 13.85 -29.99
N SER A 41 -24.13 14.63 -29.89
CA SER A 41 -24.96 14.79 -28.67
C SER A 41 -25.83 13.56 -28.38
N ALA A 42 -25.40 12.40 -28.83
CA ALA A 42 -26.12 11.15 -28.78
C ALA A 42 -25.08 10.03 -28.88
N LEU A 43 -24.30 9.88 -27.80
CA LEU A 43 -23.75 8.57 -27.45
C LEU A 43 -25.00 7.65 -27.31
N THR A 44 -25.35 6.90 -28.37
CA THR A 44 -26.60 6.13 -28.53
C THR A 44 -26.24 4.80 -29.20
N ASP A 45 -26.44 3.62 -28.62
CA ASP A 45 -27.72 3.07 -28.17
C ASP A 45 -27.49 2.01 -27.07
N VAL A 46 -28.36 2.03 -26.06
CA VAL A 46 -28.21 1.31 -24.80
C VAL A 46 -29.13 0.10 -24.80
N ASP A 47 -28.82 -0.89 -25.64
CA ASP A 47 -29.36 -2.24 -25.44
C ASP A 47 -28.68 -2.84 -24.18
N ALA A 48 -29.24 -2.49 -23.03
CA ALA A 48 -29.17 -3.18 -21.73
C ALA A 48 -27.79 -3.49 -21.10
N GLN A 49 -26.63 -2.95 -21.53
CA GLN A 49 -25.36 -3.49 -21.03
C GLN A 49 -24.22 -2.53 -20.60
N THR A 50 -24.36 -1.20 -20.64
CA THR A 50 -23.12 -0.39 -20.63
C THR A 50 -23.21 1.01 -20.04
N ARG A 51 -22.65 1.31 -18.85
CA ARG A 51 -22.68 2.69 -18.30
C ARG A 51 -21.56 2.95 -17.19
N THR A 52 -21.02 4.19 -17.06
CA THR A 52 -19.88 4.78 -16.24
C THR A 52 -19.88 4.94 -14.66
N ILE A 53 -20.72 5.75 -13.99
CA ILE A 53 -20.94 5.84 -12.51
C ILE A 53 -21.86 4.74 -11.92
N TYR A 54 -21.33 3.80 -11.13
CA TYR A 54 -22.15 2.76 -10.50
C TYR A 54 -22.96 3.27 -9.30
N GLY A 55 -24.28 3.40 -9.44
CA GLY A 55 -25.17 3.70 -8.32
C GLY A 55 -24.98 2.76 -7.12
N ASP A 56 -25.37 3.19 -5.92
CA ASP A 56 -25.10 2.41 -4.70
C ASP A 56 -25.86 1.07 -4.68
N LYS A 57 -27.03 1.01 -5.34
CA LYS A 57 -27.95 -0.14 -5.33
C LYS A 57 -28.30 -0.57 -6.76
N PRO A 58 -28.36 -1.88 -7.03
CA PRO A 58 -28.81 -2.36 -8.33
C PRO A 58 -30.32 -2.10 -8.50
N VAL A 59 -30.70 -1.74 -9.72
CA VAL A 59 -32.09 -1.58 -10.19
C VAL A 59 -32.47 -2.85 -10.96
N THR A 60 -33.74 -3.26 -10.86
CA THR A 60 -34.27 -4.37 -11.66
C THR A 60 -35.47 -3.88 -12.48
N ASP A 61 -35.41 -4.08 -13.79
CA ASP A 61 -36.48 -3.80 -14.73
C ASP A 61 -36.72 -5.00 -15.67
N ASP A 62 -37.47 -4.80 -16.76
CA ASP A 62 -37.77 -5.84 -17.75
C ASP A 62 -36.52 -6.36 -18.50
N ASN A 63 -35.38 -5.66 -18.42
CA ASN A 63 -34.10 -6.01 -19.04
C ASN A 63 -33.13 -6.70 -18.06
N GLY A 64 -33.49 -6.84 -16.78
CA GLY A 64 -32.72 -7.55 -15.76
C GLY A 64 -32.25 -6.68 -14.60
N THR A 65 -31.31 -7.18 -13.81
CA THR A 65 -30.73 -6.47 -12.66
C THR A 65 -29.39 -5.84 -13.05
N TYR A 66 -29.24 -4.54 -12.87
CA TYR A 66 -28.04 -3.79 -13.21
C TYR A 66 -27.82 -2.63 -12.24
N TYR A 67 -26.58 -2.16 -12.09
CA TYR A 67 -26.30 -0.91 -11.37
C TYR A 67 -26.60 0.26 -12.30
N PRO A 68 -27.35 1.29 -11.86
CA PRO A 68 -27.68 2.44 -12.69
C PRO A 68 -26.45 3.33 -12.82
N VAL A 69 -26.40 4.06 -13.91
CA VAL A 69 -25.21 4.81 -14.22
C VAL A 69 -25.44 5.96 -15.20
N THR A 70 -24.74 7.07 -14.96
CA THR A 70 -24.91 8.38 -15.58
C THR A 70 -23.57 9.07 -15.83
N TRP A 71 -23.54 9.98 -16.80
CA TRP A 71 -22.51 11.01 -16.94
C TRP A 71 -22.73 12.11 -15.89
N GLU A 72 -21.65 12.66 -15.36
CA GLU A 72 -21.62 13.87 -14.55
C GLU A 72 -21.03 15.05 -15.33
N ASP A 73 -21.52 16.26 -15.06
CA ASP A 73 -20.92 17.44 -15.70
C ASP A 73 -19.47 17.59 -15.26
N GLY A 74 -18.56 17.55 -16.23
CA GLY A 74 -17.12 17.56 -15.96
C GLY A 74 -16.42 16.28 -16.36
N ASP A 75 -17.16 15.19 -16.62
CA ASP A 75 -16.62 13.95 -17.16
C ASP A 75 -15.81 14.21 -18.43
N GLN A 76 -14.67 13.52 -18.56
CA GLN A 76 -13.78 13.65 -19.71
C GLN A 76 -13.53 12.30 -20.36
N ILE A 77 -13.54 12.28 -21.70
CA ILE A 77 -13.17 11.14 -22.52
C ILE A 77 -11.94 11.45 -23.37
N ALA A 78 -11.07 10.46 -23.55
CA ALA A 78 -9.92 10.55 -24.46
C ALA A 78 -10.31 9.89 -25.78
N ILE A 79 -10.10 10.57 -26.91
CA ILE A 79 -10.41 10.04 -28.24
C ILE A 79 -9.13 9.97 -29.07
N TYR A 80 -8.83 8.76 -29.56
CA TYR A 80 -7.73 8.46 -30.44
C TYR A 80 -8.21 8.24 -31.88
N CYS A 81 -7.55 8.88 -32.84
CA CYS A 81 -7.77 8.70 -34.27
C CYS A 81 -6.42 8.71 -35.02
N PRO A 82 -5.96 7.57 -35.58
CA PRO A 82 -4.68 7.50 -36.26
C PRO A 82 -4.64 8.34 -37.56
N GLU A 83 -5.78 8.55 -38.21
CA GLU A 83 -5.91 9.29 -39.46
C GLU A 83 -6.17 10.79 -39.28
N ALA A 84 -6.17 11.32 -38.05
CA ALA A 84 -6.35 12.75 -37.79
C ALA A 84 -5.14 13.58 -38.25
N SER A 85 -5.36 14.83 -38.66
CA SER A 85 -4.30 15.66 -39.26
C SER A 85 -3.46 16.49 -38.27
N ASN A 86 -3.92 16.69 -37.04
CA ASN A 86 -3.35 17.66 -36.09
C ASN A 86 -3.00 17.04 -34.72
N GLY A 87 -2.48 15.82 -34.75
CA GLY A 87 -2.30 14.97 -33.57
C GLY A 87 -3.38 13.90 -33.54
N ASN A 88 -3.12 12.84 -32.77
CA ASN A 88 -3.92 11.62 -32.87
C ASN A 88 -4.73 11.35 -31.60
N LEU A 89 -4.53 12.10 -30.50
CA LEU A 89 -5.19 11.90 -29.22
C LEU A 89 -5.60 13.25 -28.63
N VAL A 90 -6.88 13.43 -28.30
CA VAL A 90 -7.42 14.65 -27.69
C VAL A 90 -8.46 14.29 -26.62
N ASN A 91 -8.50 15.08 -25.53
CA ASN A 91 -9.49 14.94 -24.47
C ASN A 91 -10.70 15.87 -24.70
N TYR A 92 -11.89 15.35 -24.45
CA TYR A 92 -13.16 16.04 -24.61
C TYR A 92 -13.95 15.98 -23.30
N LYS A 93 -14.64 17.08 -22.96
CA LYS A 93 -15.62 17.17 -21.87
C LYS A 93 -16.97 16.68 -22.36
N VAL A 94 -17.61 15.82 -21.57
CA VAL A 94 -18.99 15.36 -21.74
C VAL A 94 -19.91 16.23 -20.89
N THR A 95 -21.01 16.69 -21.47
CA THR A 95 -22.12 17.31 -20.74
C THR A 95 -23.29 16.34 -20.74
N PRO A 96 -23.79 15.90 -19.57
CA PRO A 96 -24.94 15.00 -19.50
C PRO A 96 -26.19 15.65 -20.10
N ASP A 97 -27.11 14.84 -20.60
CA ASP A 97 -28.46 15.29 -20.90
C ASP A 97 -29.24 15.56 -19.61
N GLU A 98 -30.03 16.65 -19.58
CA GLU A 98 -30.77 17.08 -18.38
C GLU A 98 -31.92 16.13 -18.00
N ILE A 99 -32.43 15.35 -18.97
CA ILE A 99 -33.57 14.44 -18.80
C ILE A 99 -33.06 13.00 -18.61
N ASP A 100 -32.08 12.58 -19.39
CA ASP A 100 -31.46 11.26 -19.29
C ASP A 100 -29.94 11.36 -19.27
N ALA A 101 -29.38 11.50 -18.06
CA ALA A 101 -27.94 11.60 -17.87
C ALA A 101 -27.15 10.34 -18.28
N SER A 102 -27.79 9.25 -18.74
CA SER A 102 -27.09 8.16 -19.42
C SER A 102 -26.68 8.51 -20.86
N HIS A 103 -27.21 9.61 -21.41
CA HIS A 103 -26.81 10.21 -22.67
C HIS A 103 -26.08 11.55 -22.43
N SER A 104 -25.24 11.94 -23.38
CA SER A 104 -24.62 13.26 -23.40
C SER A 104 -25.44 14.24 -24.24
N SER A 105 -25.66 15.46 -23.78
CA SER A 105 -26.23 16.54 -24.60
C SER A 105 -25.18 17.26 -25.46
N ALA A 106 -23.89 17.18 -25.10
CA ALA A 106 -22.79 17.72 -25.87
C ALA A 106 -21.45 17.04 -25.53
N VAL A 107 -20.56 16.99 -26.53
CA VAL A 107 -19.15 16.62 -26.37
C VAL A 107 -18.31 17.78 -26.90
N THR A 108 -17.51 18.40 -26.03
CA THR A 108 -16.77 19.62 -26.35
C THR A 108 -15.30 19.51 -25.96
N LYS A 109 -14.43 20.30 -26.58
CA LYS A 109 -13.00 20.30 -26.25
C LYS A 109 -12.79 20.77 -24.81
N VAL A 110 -11.91 20.10 -24.05
CA VAL A 110 -11.57 20.53 -22.67
C VAL A 110 -11.00 21.94 -22.64
N ASN A 111 -10.15 22.27 -23.63
CA ASN A 111 -9.64 23.62 -23.85
C ASN A 111 -10.20 24.19 -25.16
N PRO A 112 -11.11 25.19 -25.13
CA PRO A 112 -11.69 25.80 -26.33
C PRO A 112 -10.67 26.47 -27.26
N ASP A 113 -9.53 26.92 -26.72
CA ASP A 113 -8.48 27.62 -27.46
C ASP A 113 -7.51 26.65 -28.18
N GLN A 114 -7.61 25.35 -27.91
CA GLN A 114 -6.86 24.32 -28.61
C GLN A 114 -7.73 23.68 -29.70
N ALA A 115 -7.09 23.22 -30.76
CA ALA A 115 -7.78 22.48 -31.81
C ALA A 115 -8.19 21.10 -31.28
N GLY A 116 -9.40 20.66 -31.60
CA GLY A 116 -9.82 19.26 -31.45
C GLY A 116 -9.18 18.40 -32.53
N LEU A 117 -9.47 17.09 -32.56
CA LEU A 117 -9.10 16.24 -33.71
C LEU A 117 -9.65 16.85 -35.01
N GLN A 118 -8.84 16.83 -36.06
CA GLN A 118 -9.21 17.32 -37.39
C GLN A 118 -9.16 16.20 -38.43
N TRP A 119 -10.07 16.27 -39.39
CA TRP A 119 -10.15 15.30 -40.48
C TRP A 119 -8.84 15.26 -41.27
N GLY A 120 -8.27 14.06 -41.43
CA GLY A 120 -7.14 13.83 -42.32
C GLY A 120 -7.54 13.60 -43.78
N THR A 121 -6.60 13.05 -44.55
CA THR A 121 -6.80 12.77 -45.98
C THR A 121 -7.35 11.37 -46.28
N ALA A 122 -7.45 10.52 -45.26
CA ALA A 122 -8.03 9.19 -45.40
C ALA A 122 -9.54 9.27 -45.67
N PRO A 123 -10.11 8.34 -46.45
CA PRO A 123 -11.56 8.31 -46.67
C PRO A 123 -12.35 7.82 -45.45
N VAL A 124 -11.73 6.95 -44.65
CA VAL A 124 -12.27 6.33 -43.43
C VAL A 124 -11.36 6.69 -42.25
N HIS A 125 -11.97 7.03 -41.13
CA HIS A 125 -11.30 7.35 -39.87
C HIS A 125 -11.75 6.37 -38.79
N HIS A 126 -10.78 5.86 -38.02
CA HIS A 126 -11.05 4.93 -36.93
C HIS A 126 -10.97 5.70 -35.60
N PHE A 127 -12.03 5.66 -34.80
CA PHE A 127 -12.12 6.36 -33.54
C PHE A 127 -12.14 5.35 -32.39
N SER A 128 -11.11 5.38 -31.56
CA SER A 128 -11.05 4.65 -30.30
C SER A 128 -11.21 5.64 -29.16
N ALA A 129 -12.20 5.44 -28.29
CA ALA A 129 -12.44 6.32 -27.16
C ALA A 129 -12.33 5.61 -25.81
N PHE A 130 -11.94 6.34 -24.78
CA PHE A 130 -11.68 5.83 -23.44
C PHE A 130 -12.20 6.78 -22.37
N TYR A 131 -12.75 6.22 -21.29
CA TYR A 131 -13.16 6.95 -20.09
C TYR A 131 -12.57 6.29 -18.84
N PRO A 132 -12.10 7.06 -17.84
CA PRO A 132 -11.97 8.52 -17.86
C PRO A 132 -10.65 8.99 -18.51
N ALA A 133 -10.67 10.16 -19.13
CA ALA A 133 -9.55 10.65 -19.94
C ALA A 133 -8.26 10.91 -19.15
N ASP A 134 -8.38 11.32 -17.89
CA ASP A 134 -7.27 11.65 -16.99
C ASP A 134 -6.49 10.42 -16.50
N ARG A 135 -7.02 9.22 -16.73
CA ARG A 135 -6.34 7.94 -16.48
C ARG A 135 -5.48 7.47 -17.64
N ILE A 136 -5.48 8.19 -18.77
CA ILE A 136 -4.52 7.98 -19.85
C ILE A 136 -3.21 8.71 -19.54
N LEU A 137 -2.17 7.93 -19.23
CA LEU A 137 -0.83 8.41 -18.91
C LEU A 137 -0.01 8.76 -20.16
N GLY A 138 -0.42 8.25 -21.33
CA GLY A 138 0.23 8.53 -22.59
C GLY A 138 -0.14 7.56 -23.69
N GLN A 139 0.66 7.55 -24.76
CA GLN A 139 0.48 6.67 -25.90
C GLN A 139 1.83 6.11 -26.36
N GLN A 140 1.82 4.84 -26.77
CA GLN A 140 2.96 4.21 -27.45
C GLN A 140 2.49 3.29 -28.57
N ASP A 141 3.03 3.45 -29.78
CA ASP A 141 2.77 2.58 -30.93
C ASP A 141 1.27 2.34 -31.24
N GLY A 142 0.43 3.38 -31.15
CA GLY A 142 -1.01 3.24 -31.38
C GLY A 142 -1.82 2.80 -30.16
N ARG A 143 -1.17 2.44 -29.04
CA ARG A 143 -1.80 1.96 -27.81
C ARG A 143 -1.81 3.03 -26.72
N LEU A 144 -2.89 3.10 -25.95
CA LEU A 144 -3.02 4.04 -24.83
C LEU A 144 -2.47 3.39 -23.55
N LEU A 145 -1.72 4.13 -22.75
CA LEU A 145 -1.19 3.69 -21.45
C LEU A 145 -2.14 4.16 -20.33
N ALA A 146 -2.55 3.27 -19.44
CA ALA A 146 -3.39 3.58 -18.27
C ALA A 146 -2.95 2.77 -17.04
N GLU A 147 -3.53 3.05 -15.88
CA GLU A 147 -3.20 2.40 -14.61
C GLU A 147 -4.44 2.11 -13.76
N ILE A 148 -4.51 0.91 -13.17
CA ILE A 148 -5.37 0.62 -12.02
C ILE A 148 -4.48 0.44 -10.79
N PRO A 149 -4.60 1.25 -9.73
CA PRO A 149 -3.69 1.17 -8.59
C PRO A 149 -3.91 -0.08 -7.73
N VAL A 150 -2.89 -0.44 -6.94
CA VAL A 150 -2.96 -1.47 -5.89
C VAL A 150 -3.95 -1.05 -4.80
N ASN A 151 -3.86 0.20 -4.36
CA ASN A 151 -4.73 0.76 -3.33
C ASN A 151 -6.00 1.35 -3.95
N GLN A 152 -7.16 0.90 -3.49
CA GLN A 152 -8.46 1.35 -4.01
C GLN A 152 -9.39 1.81 -2.88
N ASP A 153 -8.80 2.49 -1.88
CA ASP A 153 -9.52 3.01 -0.72
C ASP A 153 -10.76 3.83 -1.10
N PRO A 154 -11.84 3.77 -0.30
CA PRO A 154 -13.04 4.54 -0.57
C PRO A 154 -12.78 6.04 -0.44
N ILE A 155 -13.46 6.84 -1.26
CA ILE A 155 -13.37 8.32 -1.18
C ILE A 155 -14.10 8.86 0.07
N SER A 156 -15.07 8.11 0.58
CA SER A 156 -15.81 8.37 1.81
C SER A 156 -16.56 7.11 2.27
N TRP A 157 -17.11 7.16 3.48
CA TRP A 157 -17.96 6.11 4.05
C TRP A 157 -19.39 6.60 4.27
N LYS A 158 -20.36 5.72 3.99
CA LYS A 158 -21.78 5.92 4.31
C LYS A 158 -22.22 4.91 5.36
N HIS A 159 -22.89 5.37 6.41
CA HIS A 159 -23.39 4.53 7.50
C HIS A 159 -24.92 4.50 7.47
N GLU A 160 -25.51 3.34 7.18
CA GLU A 160 -26.96 3.19 7.07
C GLU A 160 -27.46 2.00 7.92
N PRO A 161 -28.53 2.15 8.71
CA PRO A 161 -29.18 1.02 9.36
C PRO A 161 -29.65 -0.01 8.34
N ASN A 162 -29.47 -1.29 8.65
CA ASN A 162 -29.83 -2.40 7.77
C ASN A 162 -31.05 -3.18 8.30
N GLU A 163 -31.68 -3.96 7.41
CA GLU A 163 -32.90 -4.72 7.74
C GLU A 163 -32.69 -5.82 8.79
N ALA A 164 -31.43 -6.22 9.05
CA ALA A 164 -31.08 -7.19 10.07
C ALA A 164 -30.89 -6.56 11.47
N GLY A 165 -31.08 -5.25 11.60
CA GLY A 165 -30.97 -4.52 12.87
C GLY A 165 -29.53 -4.16 13.26
N GLY A 166 -28.58 -4.20 12.33
CA GLY A 166 -27.23 -3.65 12.47
C GLY A 166 -27.01 -2.45 11.52
N MET A 167 -25.75 -2.06 11.34
CA MET A 167 -25.30 -0.99 10.44
C MET A 167 -24.62 -1.56 9.18
N THR A 168 -24.86 -0.94 8.03
CA THR A 168 -24.08 -1.16 6.81
C THR A 168 -23.13 0.01 6.61
N TYR A 169 -21.84 -0.28 6.64
CA TYR A 169 -20.76 0.63 6.28
C TYR A 169 -20.43 0.45 4.79
N THR A 170 -20.84 1.41 3.97
CA THR A 170 -20.61 1.36 2.52
C THR A 170 -19.45 2.28 2.16
N GLY A 171 -18.37 1.71 1.66
CA GLY A 171 -17.28 2.48 1.08
C GLY A 171 -17.70 3.03 -0.28
N VAL A 172 -17.74 4.35 -0.41
CA VAL A 172 -17.99 5.01 -1.70
C VAL A 172 -16.75 4.79 -2.57
N ALA A 173 -16.87 3.91 -3.56
CA ALA A 173 -15.75 3.54 -4.41
C ALA A 173 -15.34 4.71 -5.32
N ASN A 174 -14.03 4.84 -5.59
CA ASN A 174 -13.56 5.75 -6.63
C ASN A 174 -13.97 5.19 -8.01
N THR A 175 -14.92 5.85 -8.68
CA THR A 175 -15.42 5.44 -9.99
C THR A 175 -14.46 5.77 -11.13
N ASP A 176 -13.36 6.47 -10.89
CA ASP A 176 -12.36 6.72 -11.92
C ASP A 176 -11.69 5.44 -12.43
N TYR A 177 -11.75 4.36 -11.65
CA TYR A 177 -11.25 3.03 -12.04
C TYR A 177 -12.26 2.22 -12.86
N ALA A 178 -13.48 2.74 -13.05
CA ALA A 178 -14.56 2.14 -13.83
C ALA A 178 -14.36 2.34 -15.35
N PHE A 179 -13.26 1.83 -15.90
CA PHE A 179 -12.91 2.08 -17.29
C PHE A 179 -13.96 1.64 -18.30
N MET A 180 -14.18 2.51 -19.28
CA MET A 180 -15.05 2.24 -20.42
C MET A 180 -14.35 2.58 -21.72
N TRP A 181 -14.80 1.93 -22.79
CA TRP A 181 -14.23 2.09 -24.12
C TRP A 181 -15.32 2.22 -25.18
N ALA A 182 -15.03 2.91 -26.28
CA ALA A 182 -15.87 2.91 -27.47
C ALA A 182 -15.01 2.77 -28.72
N TYR A 183 -15.60 2.25 -29.79
CA TYR A 183 -14.97 2.19 -31.10
C TYR A 183 -16.00 2.50 -32.19
N ASN A 184 -15.62 3.32 -33.17
CA ASN A 184 -16.43 3.55 -34.37
C ASN A 184 -15.57 3.82 -35.61
N GLU A 185 -16.07 3.42 -36.77
CA GLU A 185 -15.56 3.76 -38.09
C GLU A 185 -16.48 4.81 -38.72
N HIS A 186 -15.90 5.92 -39.19
CA HIS A 186 -16.67 6.97 -39.84
C HIS A 186 -16.08 7.33 -41.19
N GLU A 187 -16.90 7.35 -42.24
CA GLU A 187 -16.46 7.81 -43.55
C GLU A 187 -16.62 9.33 -43.67
N THR A 188 -15.62 9.99 -44.24
CA THR A 188 -15.67 11.44 -44.51
C THR A 188 -16.87 11.85 -45.39
N VAL A 189 -17.36 10.93 -46.23
CA VAL A 189 -18.53 11.14 -47.10
C VAL A 189 -19.85 11.21 -46.35
N ASP A 190 -19.93 10.56 -45.19
CA ASP A 190 -21.14 10.54 -44.37
C ASP A 190 -21.34 11.87 -43.65
N GLY A 191 -20.26 12.63 -43.41
CA GLY A 191 -20.29 13.91 -42.70
C GLY A 191 -20.95 13.82 -41.32
N GLY A 192 -21.37 14.95 -40.76
CA GLY A 192 -22.06 14.98 -39.46
C GLY A 192 -21.17 14.60 -38.26
N ASP A 193 -21.82 14.32 -37.14
CA ASP A 193 -21.14 14.00 -35.89
C ASP A 193 -20.78 12.51 -35.80
N VAL A 194 -19.62 12.21 -35.24
CA VAL A 194 -19.19 10.82 -34.95
C VAL A 194 -19.87 10.34 -33.66
N ALA A 195 -20.60 9.23 -33.75
CA ALA A 195 -21.19 8.55 -32.58
C ALA A 195 -20.17 7.62 -31.91
N LEU A 196 -20.23 7.49 -30.59
CA LEU A 196 -19.34 6.61 -29.81
C LEU A 196 -20.15 5.87 -28.73
N ASP A 197 -20.18 4.56 -28.82
CA ASP A 197 -20.94 3.72 -27.88
C ASP A 197 -20.02 3.13 -26.81
N PHE A 198 -20.00 3.78 -25.65
CA PHE A 198 -19.14 3.37 -24.55
C PHE A 198 -19.64 2.10 -23.86
N LYS A 199 -18.72 1.16 -23.63
CA LYS A 199 -18.93 -0.12 -22.96
C LYS A 199 -18.01 -0.26 -21.74
N PRO A 200 -18.51 -0.71 -20.56
CA PRO A 200 -17.67 -1.07 -19.43
C PRO A 200 -16.64 -2.11 -19.81
N TRP A 201 -15.45 -1.98 -19.23
CA TRP A 201 -14.33 -2.86 -19.53
C TRP A 201 -13.78 -3.56 -18.29
N VAL A 202 -13.75 -2.90 -17.14
CA VAL A 202 -13.23 -3.51 -15.93
C VAL A 202 -14.20 -4.51 -15.33
N THR A 203 -13.64 -5.53 -14.68
CA THR A 203 -14.41 -6.48 -13.88
C THR A 203 -14.47 -5.95 -12.45
N ILE A 204 -15.67 -5.82 -11.90
CA ILE A 204 -15.87 -5.25 -10.56
C ILE A 204 -16.31 -6.35 -9.61
N LEU A 205 -15.71 -6.42 -8.42
CA LEU A 205 -16.20 -7.25 -7.31
C LEU A 205 -16.86 -6.36 -6.27
N ASP A 206 -18.16 -6.54 -6.05
CA ASP A 206 -18.94 -5.88 -4.98
C ASP A 206 -18.96 -6.82 -3.77
N VAL A 207 -18.08 -6.56 -2.80
CA VAL A 207 -17.77 -7.47 -1.69
C VAL A 207 -18.53 -7.05 -0.43
N GLU A 208 -19.37 -7.95 0.07
CA GLU A 208 -20.11 -7.82 1.33
C GLU A 208 -19.41 -8.65 2.42
N ILE A 209 -18.89 -7.97 3.44
CA ILE A 209 -18.25 -8.57 4.62
C ILE A 209 -19.26 -8.53 5.76
N ASN A 210 -19.61 -9.70 6.31
CA ASN A 210 -20.56 -9.80 7.40
C ASN A 210 -19.83 -9.71 8.75
N GLY A 211 -20.41 -8.97 9.70
CA GLY A 211 -19.98 -8.93 11.08
C GLY A 211 -20.02 -10.29 11.78
N PRO A 212 -19.52 -10.38 13.02
CA PRO A 212 -19.46 -11.63 13.77
C PRO A 212 -20.82 -12.30 13.96
N GLU A 213 -20.84 -13.62 13.89
CA GLU A 213 -22.05 -14.43 14.10
C GLU A 213 -22.55 -14.35 15.55
N THR A 214 -21.64 -14.14 16.51
CA THR A 214 -21.97 -14.14 17.94
C THR A 214 -22.53 -12.77 18.38
N PRO A 215 -23.75 -12.71 18.95
CA PRO A 215 -24.30 -11.47 19.50
C PRO A 215 -23.40 -10.86 20.59
N GLY A 216 -23.18 -9.55 20.52
CA GLY A 216 -22.35 -8.80 21.47
C GLY A 216 -20.84 -8.93 21.26
N GLN A 217 -20.39 -9.66 20.23
CA GLN A 217 -19.01 -9.62 19.78
C GLN A 217 -18.81 -8.43 18.84
N GLU A 218 -17.69 -7.74 19.01
CA GLU A 218 -17.22 -6.67 18.14
C GLU A 218 -15.86 -7.04 17.56
N ILE A 219 -15.65 -6.76 16.28
CA ILE A 219 -14.38 -7.02 15.58
C ILE A 219 -14.01 -5.78 14.79
N LYS A 220 -12.89 -5.15 15.19
CA LYS A 220 -12.26 -4.07 14.42
C LYS A 220 -11.61 -4.65 13.16
N MET A 221 -11.83 -4.00 12.03
CA MET A 221 -11.45 -4.50 10.71
C MET A 221 -10.35 -3.63 10.10
N SER A 222 -9.30 -4.24 9.56
CA SER A 222 -8.16 -3.48 9.06
C SER A 222 -8.21 -3.22 7.54
N SER A 223 -8.32 -4.30 6.77
CA SER A 223 -8.27 -4.24 5.31
C SER A 223 -8.96 -5.44 4.69
N VAL A 224 -9.31 -5.31 3.43
CA VAL A 224 -9.74 -6.40 2.56
C VAL A 224 -8.93 -6.36 1.27
N GLN A 225 -8.58 -7.54 0.76
CA GLN A 225 -7.68 -7.70 -0.37
C GLN A 225 -8.23 -8.72 -1.36
N ILE A 226 -7.99 -8.51 -2.64
CA ILE A 226 -8.10 -9.55 -3.67
C ILE A 226 -6.69 -9.96 -4.06
N ARG A 227 -6.40 -11.26 -4.09
CA ARG A 227 -5.08 -11.78 -4.45
C ARG A 227 -5.17 -12.94 -5.44
N SER A 228 -4.24 -12.99 -6.39
CA SER A 228 -3.94 -14.20 -7.16
C SER A 228 -2.82 -15.03 -6.50
N THR A 229 -3.09 -16.31 -6.29
CA THR A 229 -2.12 -17.29 -5.77
C THR A 229 -1.16 -17.80 -6.84
N THR A 230 -1.45 -17.58 -8.13
CA THR A 230 -0.56 -17.90 -9.25
C THR A 230 0.35 -16.72 -9.62
N ASN A 231 0.32 -15.63 -8.84
CA ASN A 231 0.98 -14.36 -9.11
C ASN A 231 0.53 -13.70 -10.43
N GLU A 232 -0.70 -13.96 -10.86
CA GLU A 232 -1.29 -13.22 -11.95
C GLU A 232 -1.39 -11.73 -11.60
N THR A 233 -1.02 -10.87 -12.55
CA THR A 233 -1.19 -9.42 -12.45
C THR A 233 -2.66 -9.01 -12.41
N LEU A 234 -3.03 -8.28 -11.37
CA LEU A 234 -4.37 -7.76 -11.10
C LEU A 234 -4.44 -6.22 -11.13
N ASN A 235 -3.30 -5.53 -11.04
CA ASN A 235 -3.19 -4.06 -10.97
C ASN A 235 -1.95 -3.53 -11.74
N GLY A 236 -1.76 -2.21 -11.68
CA GLY A 236 -0.64 -1.45 -12.21
C GLY A 236 -0.88 -0.98 -13.64
N GLU A 237 0.18 -0.46 -14.26
CA GLU A 237 0.13 0.06 -15.63
C GLU A 237 -0.16 -1.03 -16.68
N PHE A 238 -0.91 -0.65 -17.71
CA PHE A 238 -1.19 -1.50 -18.87
C PHE A 238 -1.45 -0.66 -20.13
N TYR A 239 -1.18 -1.26 -21.29
CA TYR A 239 -1.57 -0.72 -22.58
C TYR A 239 -2.92 -1.27 -23.02
N LEU A 240 -3.74 -0.40 -23.57
CA LEU A 240 -4.98 -0.71 -24.26
C LEU A 240 -4.70 -0.96 -25.74
N ASP A 241 -5.14 -2.10 -26.27
CA ASP A 241 -4.96 -2.48 -27.68
C ASP A 241 -6.32 -2.78 -28.33
N PHE A 242 -6.73 -1.88 -29.23
CA PHE A 242 -7.99 -1.95 -29.99
C PHE A 242 -7.91 -2.85 -31.22
N THR A 243 -6.75 -3.44 -31.54
CA THR A 243 -6.55 -4.28 -32.74
C THR A 243 -7.59 -5.41 -32.86
N ALA A 244 -8.06 -5.96 -31.73
CA ALA A 244 -9.08 -7.00 -31.72
C ALA A 244 -10.46 -6.50 -32.18
N VAL A 245 -10.82 -5.28 -31.77
CA VAL A 245 -12.07 -4.61 -32.15
C VAL A 245 -12.00 -4.13 -33.59
N GLU A 246 -10.88 -3.53 -34.01
CA GLU A 246 -10.66 -3.04 -35.39
C GLU A 246 -10.79 -4.14 -36.46
N LYS A 247 -10.42 -5.37 -36.12
CA LYS A 247 -10.51 -6.51 -37.07
C LYS A 247 -11.93 -7.01 -37.30
N ASP A 248 -12.82 -6.80 -36.35
CA ASP A 248 -14.21 -7.24 -36.42
C ASP A 248 -15.12 -6.28 -35.62
N PRO A 249 -15.32 -5.06 -36.13
CA PRO A 249 -16.06 -4.01 -35.42
C PRO A 249 -17.54 -4.34 -35.24
N THR A 250 -18.04 -5.33 -36.00
CA THR A 250 -19.43 -5.80 -35.94
C THR A 250 -19.66 -6.87 -34.86
N ASN A 251 -18.60 -7.42 -34.26
CA ASN A 251 -18.74 -8.43 -33.22
C ASN A 251 -19.16 -7.78 -31.89
N PRO A 252 -20.37 -8.05 -31.38
CA PRO A 252 -20.86 -7.44 -30.14
C PRO A 252 -20.05 -7.89 -28.91
N ASN A 253 -19.28 -8.98 -29.01
CA ASN A 253 -18.44 -9.52 -27.95
C ASN A 253 -16.95 -9.16 -28.11
N ALA A 254 -16.57 -8.40 -29.15
CA ALA A 254 -15.20 -7.90 -29.25
C ALA A 254 -14.96 -6.81 -28.20
N ALA A 255 -13.82 -6.86 -27.53
CA ALA A 255 -13.36 -5.86 -26.58
C ALA A 255 -11.87 -5.55 -26.82
N PRO A 256 -11.38 -4.37 -26.42
CA PRO A 256 -9.96 -4.08 -26.39
C PRO A 256 -9.26 -5.08 -25.47
N THR A 257 -8.04 -5.44 -25.84
CA THR A 257 -7.18 -6.28 -25.00
C THR A 257 -6.24 -5.42 -24.18
N TYR A 258 -5.77 -5.93 -23.04
CA TYR A 258 -4.73 -5.27 -22.25
C TYR A 258 -3.39 -5.97 -22.37
N ILE A 259 -2.31 -5.20 -22.35
CA ILE A 259 -0.93 -5.67 -22.30
C ILE A 259 -0.28 -5.09 -21.05
N GLN A 260 0.32 -5.93 -20.21
CA GLN A 260 0.98 -5.47 -18.99
C GLN A 260 2.11 -4.46 -19.30
N ALA A 261 2.14 -3.35 -18.57
CA ALA A 261 3.17 -2.31 -18.61
C ALA A 261 3.74 -2.04 -17.20
N GLY A 262 4.66 -1.09 -17.05
CA GLY A 262 5.30 -0.78 -15.76
C GLY A 262 6.34 -1.81 -15.31
N ASN A 263 6.72 -1.75 -14.02
CA ASN A 263 7.78 -2.59 -13.47
C ASN A 263 7.31 -4.07 -13.35
N PRO A 264 7.90 -5.02 -14.09
CA PRO A 264 7.55 -6.44 -14.00
C PRO A 264 8.04 -7.09 -12.69
N ASN A 265 8.98 -6.46 -11.99
CA ASN A 265 9.60 -6.97 -10.77
C ASN A 265 8.99 -6.32 -9.51
N ALA A 266 7.67 -6.13 -9.48
CA ALA A 266 6.94 -5.58 -8.34
C ALA A 266 5.68 -6.41 -8.00
N THR A 267 5.15 -6.24 -6.78
CA THR A 267 3.96 -6.96 -6.30
C THR A 267 2.67 -6.50 -6.98
N ARG A 268 2.33 -7.12 -8.11
CA ARG A 268 1.14 -6.74 -8.89
C ARG A 268 -0.03 -7.73 -8.83
N SER A 269 0.06 -8.74 -7.97
CA SER A 269 -0.91 -9.83 -7.88
C SER A 269 -1.97 -9.64 -6.78
N GLN A 270 -2.08 -8.42 -6.24
CA GLN A 270 -3.01 -8.11 -5.16
C GLN A 270 -3.59 -6.69 -5.32
N ILE A 271 -4.84 -6.49 -4.95
CA ILE A 271 -5.46 -5.18 -4.76
C ILE A 271 -5.91 -5.10 -3.30
N THR A 272 -5.84 -3.92 -2.70
CA THR A 272 -6.16 -3.65 -1.30
C THR A 272 -7.25 -2.59 -1.19
N ILE A 273 -8.04 -2.68 -0.12
CA ILE A 273 -8.89 -1.61 0.40
C ILE A 273 -8.72 -1.58 1.91
N GLN A 274 -8.35 -0.43 2.44
CA GLN A 274 -8.29 -0.10 3.86
C GLN A 274 -9.69 0.15 4.40
N LEU A 275 -9.99 -0.40 5.57
CA LEU A 275 -11.28 -0.25 6.23
C LEU A 275 -11.22 0.87 7.28
N TYR A 276 -10.66 2.01 6.86
CA TYR A 276 -10.42 3.19 7.69
C TYR A 276 -11.31 4.34 7.27
N ASP A 277 -12.03 4.93 8.22
CA ASP A 277 -12.87 6.11 8.01
C ASP A 277 -12.18 7.35 8.58
N ASN A 278 -11.91 8.32 7.70
CA ASN A 278 -11.27 9.58 8.06
C ASN A 278 -12.21 10.53 8.83
N ASN A 279 -13.53 10.31 8.77
CA ASN A 279 -14.55 11.14 9.41
C ASN A 279 -15.53 10.27 10.22
N PHE A 280 -15.01 9.37 11.06
CA PHE A 280 -15.86 8.50 11.85
C PHE A 280 -16.59 9.31 12.93
N HIS A 281 -17.92 9.18 12.95
CA HIS A 281 -18.78 9.76 13.99
C HIS A 281 -19.30 8.65 14.89
N GLU A 282 -19.02 8.71 16.20
CA GLU A 282 -19.80 7.93 17.17
C GLU A 282 -21.17 8.61 17.39
N GLU A 283 -22.24 7.83 17.56
CA GLU A 283 -23.61 8.34 17.72
C GLU A 283 -23.82 9.16 19.03
N GLU A 284 -22.80 9.33 19.87
CA GLU A 284 -22.89 10.17 21.05
C GLU A 284 -22.79 11.66 20.68
N GLU A 285 -23.87 12.41 20.93
CA GLU A 285 -23.86 13.87 20.91
C GLU A 285 -22.73 14.37 21.83
N ASN A 286 -21.62 14.84 21.23
CA ASN A 286 -20.47 15.57 21.80
C ASN A 286 -19.07 14.95 21.55
N GLU A 287 -18.92 13.86 20.79
CA GLU A 287 -17.58 13.47 20.30
C GLU A 287 -17.21 14.22 19.01
N GLU A 288 -15.97 14.72 18.92
CA GLU A 288 -15.42 15.26 17.68
C GLU A 288 -15.18 14.12 16.68
N ASP A 289 -15.41 14.38 15.40
CA ASP A 289 -15.09 13.46 14.30
C ASP A 289 -13.68 12.89 14.50
N ARG A 290 -13.58 11.57 14.67
CA ARG A 290 -12.29 10.90 14.86
C ARG A 290 -12.04 9.97 13.70
N ALA A 291 -10.80 9.87 13.26
CA ALA A 291 -10.45 8.94 12.20
C ALA A 291 -10.13 7.56 12.81
N ASP A 292 -10.79 6.49 12.36
CA ASP A 292 -10.57 5.14 12.92
C ASP A 292 -10.91 4.02 11.92
N PHE A 293 -10.42 2.81 12.19
CA PHE A 293 -10.85 1.60 11.49
C PHE A 293 -12.26 1.18 11.91
N ILE A 294 -13.04 0.69 10.95
CA ILE A 294 -14.43 0.26 11.17
C ILE A 294 -14.48 -0.96 12.08
N THR A 295 -15.36 -0.90 13.09
CA THR A 295 -15.66 -2.01 13.98
C THR A 295 -17.01 -2.60 13.64
N LEU A 296 -17.08 -3.92 13.46
CA LEU A 296 -18.31 -4.63 13.17
C LEU A 296 -18.83 -5.37 14.39
N GLY A 297 -20.05 -5.04 14.80
CA GLY A 297 -20.87 -5.83 15.69
C GLY A 297 -21.70 -6.89 14.95
N HIS A 298 -22.49 -7.62 15.72
CA HIS A 298 -23.43 -8.60 15.18
C HIS A 298 -24.47 -7.94 14.25
N ASN A 299 -24.72 -8.55 13.09
CA ASN A 299 -25.56 -8.03 12.00
C ASN A 299 -25.03 -6.81 11.25
N ASP A 300 -23.87 -6.26 11.64
CA ASP A 300 -23.22 -5.21 10.86
C ASP A 300 -22.60 -5.76 9.59
N LYS A 301 -22.38 -4.88 8.60
CA LYS A 301 -21.80 -5.25 7.30
C LYS A 301 -20.89 -4.16 6.75
N ILE A 302 -19.86 -4.56 6.03
CA ILE A 302 -19.07 -3.67 5.15
C ILE A 302 -19.39 -4.02 3.70
N VAL A 303 -19.56 -3.00 2.85
CA VAL A 303 -19.67 -3.15 1.40
C VAL A 303 -18.60 -2.29 0.72
N VAL A 304 -17.74 -2.93 -0.08
CA VAL A 304 -16.68 -2.26 -0.85
C VAL A 304 -16.57 -2.83 -2.26
N ARG A 305 -16.03 -2.05 -3.20
CA ARG A 305 -15.87 -2.46 -4.60
C ARG A 305 -14.42 -2.46 -5.03
N PHE A 306 -14.00 -3.56 -5.63
CA PHE A 306 -12.70 -3.69 -6.28
C PHE A 306 -12.84 -3.61 -7.79
N TYR A 307 -11.86 -2.97 -8.43
CA TYR A 307 -11.71 -2.89 -9.87
C TYR A 307 -10.50 -3.72 -10.30
N LEU A 308 -10.76 -4.79 -11.06
CA LEU A 308 -9.71 -5.65 -11.61
C LEU A 308 -9.27 -5.14 -12.98
N LEU A 309 -8.01 -5.39 -13.35
CA LEU A 309 -7.57 -5.21 -14.73
C LEU A 309 -8.54 -5.89 -15.72
N PRO A 310 -8.86 -5.23 -16.84
CA PRO A 310 -9.86 -5.71 -17.78
C PRO A 310 -9.36 -6.98 -18.47
N LYS A 311 -10.05 -8.11 -18.28
CA LYS A 311 -9.75 -9.38 -18.96
C LYS A 311 -10.97 -9.87 -19.68
N ASP A 312 -10.78 -10.34 -20.91
CA ASP A 312 -11.88 -10.85 -21.75
C ASP A 312 -12.26 -12.30 -21.43
N THR A 313 -11.53 -12.93 -20.52
CA THR A 313 -11.81 -14.26 -20.03
C THR A 313 -12.47 -14.18 -18.66
N ASN A 314 -13.65 -14.79 -18.52
CA ASN A 314 -14.22 -15.05 -17.20
C ASN A 314 -13.19 -15.76 -16.32
N TYR A 315 -13.15 -15.41 -15.04
CA TYR A 315 -12.26 -16.11 -14.10
C TYR A 315 -12.77 -17.52 -13.75
N ASP A 316 -13.83 -18.00 -14.41
CA ASP A 316 -14.31 -19.36 -14.23
C ASP A 316 -14.87 -20.03 -15.50
N THR A 317 -14.34 -21.21 -15.80
CA THR A 317 -14.97 -22.27 -16.62
C THR A 317 -14.52 -23.68 -16.18
N SER A 318 -14.18 -23.90 -14.90
CA SER A 318 -13.51 -25.11 -14.36
C SER A 318 -11.97 -25.21 -14.48
N ALA A 319 -11.28 -24.11 -14.78
CA ALA A 319 -9.82 -24.09 -15.03
C ALA A 319 -9.00 -23.13 -14.14
N ARG A 320 -9.65 -22.28 -13.33
CA ARG A 320 -9.01 -21.23 -12.52
C ARG A 320 -9.54 -21.29 -11.09
N GLN A 321 -8.64 -21.48 -10.11
CA GLN A 321 -8.95 -21.55 -8.67
C GLN A 321 -7.96 -20.70 -7.86
N ASP A 322 -7.43 -19.65 -8.50
CA ASP A 322 -6.27 -18.93 -7.99
C ASP A 322 -6.62 -17.58 -7.35
N LEU A 323 -7.83 -17.04 -7.56
CA LEU A 323 -8.27 -15.79 -6.94
C LEU A 323 -8.82 -16.03 -5.53
N GLN A 324 -8.36 -15.21 -4.59
CA GLN A 324 -8.78 -15.23 -3.19
C GLN A 324 -9.20 -13.84 -2.73
N ILE A 325 -10.25 -13.77 -1.94
CA ILE A 325 -10.53 -12.61 -1.08
C ILE A 325 -9.92 -12.88 0.29
N ARG A 326 -9.22 -11.88 0.81
CA ARG A 326 -8.60 -11.90 2.14
C ARG A 326 -9.15 -10.77 2.95
N VAL A 327 -9.72 -11.08 4.10
CA VAL A 327 -10.22 -10.10 5.05
C VAL A 327 -9.32 -10.13 6.27
N THR A 328 -8.80 -8.98 6.67
CA THR A 328 -7.87 -8.84 7.78
C THR A 328 -8.59 -8.19 8.95
N PRO A 329 -9.05 -8.96 9.96
CA PRO A 329 -9.38 -8.39 11.26
C PRO A 329 -8.15 -7.70 11.84
N TYR A 330 -8.38 -6.62 12.55
CA TYR A 330 -7.34 -5.81 13.15
C TYR A 330 -6.49 -6.64 14.12
N ASN A 331 -5.16 -6.56 13.98
CA ASN A 331 -4.19 -7.36 14.73
C ASN A 331 -4.56 -8.86 14.87
N SER A 332 -4.97 -9.50 13.78
CA SER A 332 -5.31 -10.92 13.81
C SER A 332 -4.83 -11.66 12.56
N ALA A 333 -4.99 -12.98 12.59
CA ALA A 333 -4.81 -13.82 11.42
C ALA A 333 -5.81 -13.44 10.31
N VAL A 334 -5.33 -13.46 9.08
CA VAL A 334 -6.12 -13.17 7.88
C VAL A 334 -7.12 -14.27 7.60
N LEU A 335 -8.38 -13.89 7.34
CA LEU A 335 -9.44 -14.77 6.87
C LEU A 335 -9.36 -14.85 5.35
N THR A 336 -9.34 -16.06 4.79
CA THR A 336 -9.17 -16.27 3.35
C THR A 336 -10.37 -17.02 2.78
N ARG A 337 -10.83 -16.60 1.61
CA ARG A 337 -11.82 -17.32 0.82
C ARG A 337 -11.40 -17.37 -0.65
N THR A 338 -11.24 -18.57 -1.16
CA THR A 338 -10.98 -18.81 -2.58
C THR A 338 -12.28 -18.68 -3.37
N LEU A 339 -12.22 -17.96 -4.50
CA LEU A 339 -13.36 -17.75 -5.37
C LEU A 339 -13.39 -18.86 -6.44
N THR A 340 -14.49 -19.62 -6.47
CA THR A 340 -14.70 -20.73 -7.40
C THR A 340 -16.18 -20.84 -7.78
N ALA A 341 -16.47 -21.16 -9.03
CA ALA A 341 -17.79 -21.53 -9.52
C ALA A 341 -18.11 -22.99 -9.22
N GLU A 342 -19.41 -23.30 -9.25
CA GLU A 342 -19.91 -24.66 -9.23
C GLU A 342 -19.39 -25.43 -10.46
N GLU A 343 -18.84 -26.63 -10.24
CA GLU A 343 -18.24 -27.48 -11.28
C GLU A 343 -19.15 -27.61 -12.52
N GLY A 344 -18.61 -27.24 -13.69
CA GLY A 344 -19.35 -27.33 -14.97
C GLY A 344 -20.40 -26.25 -15.20
N SER A 345 -20.39 -25.17 -14.40
CA SER A 345 -21.30 -24.02 -14.56
C SER A 345 -20.58 -22.69 -14.39
N GLN A 346 -21.25 -21.58 -14.74
CA GLN A 346 -20.81 -20.21 -14.42
C GLN A 346 -21.36 -19.70 -13.08
N LYS A 347 -22.17 -20.51 -12.38
CA LYS A 347 -22.83 -20.10 -11.14
C LYS A 347 -21.81 -20.05 -10.00
N GLY A 348 -21.64 -18.86 -9.42
CA GLY A 348 -20.63 -18.59 -8.38
C GLY A 348 -19.25 -18.16 -8.92
N GLY A 349 -19.06 -18.12 -10.24
CA GLY A 349 -17.83 -17.63 -10.86
C GLY A 349 -17.84 -16.11 -11.08
N ILE A 350 -16.68 -15.53 -11.37
CA ILE A 350 -16.54 -14.11 -11.73
C ILE A 350 -16.64 -13.97 -13.26
N LEU A 351 -17.64 -13.23 -13.71
CA LEU A 351 -17.85 -12.86 -15.10
C LEU A 351 -17.04 -11.62 -15.46
N ALA A 352 -16.33 -11.69 -16.58
CA ALA A 352 -15.57 -10.58 -17.15
C ALA A 352 -16.49 -9.40 -17.50
N HIS A 353 -16.00 -8.17 -17.31
CA HIS A 353 -16.67 -6.91 -17.67
C HIS A 353 -18.04 -6.70 -17.00
N LYS A 354 -18.29 -7.38 -15.87
CA LYS A 354 -19.53 -7.28 -15.09
C LYS A 354 -19.22 -6.90 -13.64
N VAL A 355 -20.26 -6.44 -12.94
CA VAL A 355 -20.26 -6.35 -11.48
C VAL A 355 -20.63 -7.71 -10.90
N ASN A 356 -19.76 -8.27 -10.08
CA ASN A 356 -19.90 -9.57 -9.47
C ASN A 356 -20.08 -9.38 -7.97
N LYS A 357 -21.26 -9.72 -7.44
CA LYS A 357 -21.51 -9.65 -6.00
C LYS A 357 -20.88 -10.84 -5.28
N VAL A 358 -20.07 -10.57 -4.27
CA VAL A 358 -19.42 -11.58 -3.43
C VAL A 358 -19.83 -11.38 -1.97
N ILE A 359 -20.55 -12.34 -1.42
CA ILE A 359 -21.02 -12.28 -0.02
C ILE A 359 -20.16 -13.22 0.81
N LEU A 360 -19.37 -12.66 1.74
CA LEU A 360 -18.45 -13.40 2.59
C LEU A 360 -19.13 -13.97 3.84
N PRO A 361 -18.58 -15.03 4.47
CA PRO A 361 -19.05 -15.49 5.77
C PRO A 361 -18.84 -14.43 6.86
N SER A 362 -19.45 -14.63 8.02
CA SER A 362 -19.21 -13.80 9.20
C SER A 362 -17.74 -13.79 9.60
N VAL A 363 -17.21 -12.62 9.94
CA VAL A 363 -15.84 -12.48 10.41
C VAL A 363 -15.65 -13.06 11.80
N SER A 364 -14.42 -13.44 12.11
CA SER A 364 -13.99 -13.91 13.43
C SER A 364 -12.53 -13.53 13.66
N GLN A 365 -12.12 -13.44 14.92
CA GLN A 365 -10.72 -13.22 15.29
C GLN A 365 -10.05 -14.59 15.49
N THR A 366 -9.03 -14.92 14.71
CA THR A 366 -8.59 -16.33 14.51
C THR A 366 -7.16 -16.63 14.92
N GLY A 367 -6.49 -15.73 15.63
CA GLY A 367 -5.16 -15.99 16.22
C GLY A 367 -4.16 -14.85 15.99
N PRO A 368 -2.85 -15.13 16.18
CA PRO A 368 -1.79 -14.12 16.10
C PRO A 368 -1.65 -13.47 14.72
N ASN A 369 -1.04 -12.30 14.70
CA ASN A 369 -0.81 -11.53 13.48
C ASN A 369 0.54 -11.91 12.83
N TYR A 370 0.48 -12.90 11.93
CA TYR A 370 1.61 -13.36 11.10
C TYR A 370 1.51 -12.81 9.66
N TRP A 371 1.55 -11.47 9.56
CA TRP A 371 1.27 -10.74 8.32
C TRP A 371 2.32 -10.97 7.22
N MET A 372 3.59 -11.22 7.55
CA MET A 372 4.65 -11.39 6.54
C MET A 372 4.42 -12.64 5.69
N SER A 373 3.80 -13.66 6.26
CA SER A 373 3.38 -14.89 5.57
C SER A 373 2.26 -14.69 4.57
N SER A 374 1.68 -13.49 4.52
CA SER A 374 0.75 -13.06 3.47
C SER A 374 1.45 -12.34 2.32
N LEU A 375 2.76 -12.05 2.40
CA LEU A 375 3.48 -11.34 1.34
C LEU A 375 4.07 -12.26 0.27
N ASN A 376 4.56 -11.67 -0.82
CA ASN A 376 5.40 -12.38 -1.78
C ASN A 376 6.81 -12.56 -1.17
N PRO A 377 7.34 -13.79 -1.06
CA PRO A 377 8.64 -14.02 -0.43
C PRO A 377 9.82 -13.42 -1.21
N ASN A 378 9.66 -13.06 -2.48
CA ASN A 378 10.72 -12.44 -3.28
C ASN A 378 10.88 -10.92 -3.06
N ILE A 379 10.10 -10.31 -2.16
CA ILE A 379 10.23 -8.90 -1.80
C ILE A 379 11.57 -8.68 -1.10
N TYR A 380 12.28 -7.61 -1.46
CA TYR A 380 13.53 -7.24 -0.78
C TYR A 380 13.26 -6.76 0.64
N VAL A 381 14.12 -7.14 1.60
CA VAL A 381 13.90 -6.78 3.02
C VAL A 381 13.98 -5.27 3.27
N THR A 382 14.67 -4.52 2.41
CA THR A 382 14.75 -3.05 2.45
C THR A 382 13.48 -2.36 1.95
N GLU A 383 12.60 -3.07 1.22
CA GLU A 383 11.32 -2.55 0.73
C GLU A 383 10.20 -2.68 1.78
N LEU A 384 10.46 -3.33 2.92
CA LEU A 384 9.45 -3.61 3.94
C LEU A 384 9.33 -2.49 4.99
N SER A 385 8.08 -2.23 5.36
CA SER A 385 7.69 -1.39 6.49
C SER A 385 7.49 -2.28 7.72
N LEU A 386 8.40 -2.21 8.69
CA LEU A 386 8.37 -3.04 9.89
C LEU A 386 7.85 -2.24 11.09
N PRO A 387 6.74 -2.63 11.73
CA PRO A 387 6.39 -2.09 13.04
C PRO A 387 7.43 -2.57 14.05
N GLY A 388 8.04 -1.63 14.76
CA GLY A 388 9.09 -1.89 15.72
C GLY A 388 8.84 -1.25 17.08
N SER A 389 9.33 -1.87 18.14
CA SER A 389 9.20 -1.33 19.49
C SER A 389 10.45 -0.56 19.91
N LYS A 390 10.26 0.69 20.35
CA LYS A 390 11.32 1.51 20.96
C LYS A 390 11.65 0.97 22.35
N MET A 391 12.93 0.77 22.65
CA MET A 391 13.40 0.22 23.94
C MET A 391 12.58 -1.02 24.35
N SER A 392 12.57 -2.05 23.51
CA SER A 392 11.62 -3.17 23.51
C SER A 392 11.47 -3.89 24.84
N TYR A 393 12.52 -3.91 25.66
CA TYR A 393 12.57 -4.58 26.96
C TYR A 393 12.28 -3.66 28.16
N GLN A 394 12.08 -2.36 27.92
CA GLN A 394 11.88 -1.36 28.97
C GLN A 394 10.41 -1.32 29.43
N THR A 395 10.02 -2.39 30.12
CA THR A 395 8.69 -2.60 30.71
C THR A 395 8.72 -2.42 32.23
N GLN A 396 7.55 -2.15 32.82
CA GLN A 396 7.44 -2.13 34.29
C GLN A 396 7.81 -3.49 34.91
N ALA A 397 7.44 -4.60 34.26
CA ALA A 397 7.74 -5.94 34.72
C ALA A 397 9.26 -6.21 34.80
N ASN A 398 10.04 -5.54 33.94
CA ASN A 398 11.50 -5.63 33.92
C ASN A 398 12.18 -4.57 34.79
N GLY A 399 11.42 -3.83 35.62
CA GLY A 399 11.94 -2.87 36.59
C GLY A 399 12.05 -1.43 36.08
N ALA A 400 11.43 -1.08 34.96
CA ALA A 400 11.48 0.28 34.43
C ALA A 400 10.64 1.24 35.28
N ASN A 401 11.21 2.40 35.62
CA ASN A 401 10.47 3.53 36.21
C ASN A 401 9.84 4.44 35.16
N VAL A 402 10.44 4.48 33.96
CA VAL A 402 9.90 5.12 32.76
C VAL A 402 9.70 4.03 31.73
N VAL A 403 8.45 3.70 31.48
CA VAL A 403 7.99 2.58 30.67
C VAL A 403 7.80 3.03 29.24
N TYR A 404 8.48 2.36 28.32
CA TYR A 404 8.31 2.54 26.87
C TYR A 404 7.44 1.44 26.25
N GLN A 405 7.38 0.27 26.90
CA GLN A 405 6.60 -0.88 26.44
C GLN A 405 5.79 -1.47 27.59
N ASP A 406 4.53 -1.81 27.33
CA ASP A 406 3.59 -2.43 28.28
C ASP A 406 3.40 -3.93 28.05
N LEU A 407 3.93 -4.46 26.94
CA LEU A 407 3.91 -5.87 26.58
C LEU A 407 5.29 -6.52 26.69
N SER A 408 5.30 -7.83 27.01
CA SER A 408 6.49 -8.67 26.90
C SER A 408 6.97 -8.84 25.45
N ILE A 409 8.19 -9.33 25.26
CA ILE A 409 8.75 -9.57 23.92
C ILE A 409 7.90 -10.61 23.16
N ALA A 410 7.50 -11.70 23.83
CA ALA A 410 6.63 -12.72 23.24
C ALA A 410 5.26 -12.15 22.80
N GLU A 411 4.65 -11.28 23.60
CA GLU A 411 3.39 -10.62 23.24
C GLU A 411 3.57 -9.68 22.04
N GLN A 412 4.66 -8.89 22.02
CA GLN A 412 4.99 -8.03 20.89
C GLN A 412 5.14 -8.85 19.58
N VAL A 413 5.84 -9.99 19.62
CA VAL A 413 5.96 -10.90 18.45
C VAL A 413 4.59 -11.42 18.01
N THR A 414 3.75 -11.83 18.95
CA THR A 414 2.39 -12.33 18.69
C THR A 414 1.50 -11.26 18.04
N ASN A 415 1.72 -10.00 18.41
CA ASN A 415 0.99 -8.81 17.95
C ASN A 415 1.57 -8.18 16.67
N GLY A 416 2.39 -8.92 15.91
CA GLY A 416 2.87 -8.47 14.60
C GLY A 416 4.10 -7.55 14.62
N ILE A 417 4.68 -7.27 15.80
CA ILE A 417 5.95 -6.53 15.90
C ILE A 417 7.10 -7.40 15.38
N ARG A 418 7.92 -6.83 14.50
CA ARG A 418 9.04 -7.54 13.84
C ARG A 418 10.38 -6.84 14.00
N ALA A 419 10.42 -5.62 14.52
CA ALA A 419 11.65 -4.92 14.83
C ALA A 419 11.75 -4.59 16.33
N PHE A 420 12.91 -4.82 16.93
CA PHE A 420 13.13 -4.63 18.37
C PHE A 420 14.37 -3.78 18.60
N GLN A 421 14.21 -2.60 19.19
CA GLN A 421 15.35 -1.80 19.66
C GLN A 421 15.73 -2.26 21.07
N ILE A 422 16.87 -2.92 21.18
CA ILE A 422 17.37 -3.52 22.41
C ILE A 422 18.65 -2.82 22.85
N GLN A 423 18.69 -2.38 24.10
CA GLN A 423 19.88 -1.85 24.73
C GLN A 423 20.52 -2.91 25.64
N THR A 424 21.84 -3.03 25.58
CA THR A 424 22.62 -4.00 26.36
C THR A 424 23.87 -3.38 26.98
N ALA A 425 24.45 -4.07 27.97
CA ALA A 425 25.74 -3.73 28.55
C ALA A 425 26.61 -4.98 28.70
N SER A 426 27.93 -4.82 28.58
CA SER A 426 28.88 -5.91 28.76
C SER A 426 29.21 -6.18 30.23
N THR A 427 29.52 -7.44 30.52
CA THR A 427 30.02 -7.91 31.82
C THR A 427 31.26 -8.75 31.61
N ASN A 428 32.24 -8.59 32.50
CA ASN A 428 33.41 -9.45 32.52
C ASN A 428 33.08 -10.72 33.33
N ASN A 429 32.79 -11.84 32.65
CA ASN A 429 32.27 -13.05 33.29
C ASN A 429 33.38 -13.94 33.89
N VAL A 430 34.23 -13.34 34.72
CA VAL A 430 35.27 -14.01 35.50
C VAL A 430 35.14 -13.65 36.98
N PRO A 431 35.75 -14.43 37.90
CA PRO A 431 35.81 -14.04 39.30
C PRO A 431 36.44 -12.65 39.48
N TRP A 432 35.98 -11.88 40.48
CA TRP A 432 36.40 -10.48 40.73
C TRP A 432 37.91 -10.23 40.89
N TYR A 433 38.71 -11.28 41.11
CA TYR A 433 40.16 -11.22 41.26
C TYR A 433 40.92 -11.50 39.96
N GLU A 434 40.22 -11.86 38.88
CA GLU A 434 40.80 -12.07 37.56
C GLU A 434 40.53 -10.85 36.68
N SER A 435 41.50 -10.50 35.84
CA SER A 435 41.35 -9.36 34.93
C SER A 435 40.44 -9.67 33.75
N GLY A 436 40.21 -10.95 33.44
CA GLY A 436 39.49 -11.40 32.26
C GLY A 436 40.18 -11.03 30.95
N SER A 437 39.53 -11.43 29.86
CA SER A 437 39.96 -11.26 28.48
C SER A 437 38.76 -11.04 27.56
N ALA A 438 39.04 -10.82 26.27
CA ALA A 438 38.01 -10.60 25.26
C ALA A 438 36.99 -11.76 25.18
N SER A 439 37.41 -13.01 25.40
CA SER A 439 36.52 -14.19 25.34
C SER A 439 35.60 -14.34 26.54
N ASP A 440 35.85 -13.59 27.62
CA ASP A 440 35.07 -13.67 28.85
C ASP A 440 33.92 -12.64 28.88
N GLN A 441 33.84 -11.78 27.86
CA GLN A 441 32.84 -10.73 27.79
C GLN A 441 31.50 -11.27 27.33
N VAL A 442 30.44 -10.85 28.02
CA VAL A 442 29.06 -11.28 27.80
C VAL A 442 28.07 -10.13 27.86
N LEU A 443 26.89 -10.27 27.24
CA LEU A 443 25.85 -9.24 27.16
C LEU A 443 24.68 -9.51 28.11
N TYR A 444 24.28 -8.45 28.80
CA TYR A 444 23.08 -8.40 29.60
C TYR A 444 22.15 -7.30 29.09
N MET A 445 20.84 -7.55 29.22
CA MET A 445 19.81 -6.58 28.92
C MET A 445 19.88 -5.42 29.92
N THR A 446 19.56 -4.21 29.45
CA THR A 446 19.47 -3.03 30.32
C THR A 446 18.06 -2.47 30.36
N VAL A 447 17.71 -1.86 31.50
CA VAL A 447 16.45 -1.15 31.70
C VAL A 447 16.75 0.20 32.33
N ALA A 448 16.29 1.29 31.70
CA ALA A 448 16.61 2.65 32.11
C ALA A 448 18.13 2.86 32.31
N GLY A 449 18.93 2.30 31.38
CA GLY A 449 20.39 2.38 31.41
C GLY A 449 21.07 1.59 32.52
N ASN A 450 20.39 0.70 33.25
CA ASN A 450 20.99 -0.16 34.28
C ASN A 450 20.97 -1.63 33.84
N LYS A 451 22.04 -2.37 34.14
CA LYS A 451 22.14 -3.80 33.82
C LYS A 451 21.12 -4.63 34.61
N THR A 452 20.50 -5.62 33.95
CA THR A 452 19.59 -6.60 34.56
C THR A 452 20.29 -7.96 34.68
N ASP A 453 19.66 -8.94 35.33
CA ASP A 453 20.16 -10.32 35.38
C ASP A 453 19.81 -11.15 34.12
N THR A 454 19.15 -10.54 33.12
CA THR A 454 18.72 -11.23 31.89
C THR A 454 19.78 -11.12 30.80
N ARG A 455 20.14 -12.25 30.17
CA ARG A 455 21.12 -12.25 29.07
C ARG A 455 20.47 -11.82 27.77
N PHE A 456 21.26 -11.18 26.89
CA PHE A 456 20.78 -10.81 25.56
C PHE A 456 20.29 -12.03 24.77
N LYS A 457 21.08 -13.11 24.75
CA LYS A 457 20.67 -14.36 24.08
C LYS A 457 19.35 -14.96 24.59
N ASP A 458 18.93 -14.69 25.83
CA ASP A 458 17.63 -15.17 26.32
C ASP A 458 16.48 -14.45 25.61
N ILE A 459 16.62 -13.16 25.30
CA ILE A 459 15.65 -12.40 24.52
C ILE A 459 15.63 -12.84 23.06
N VAL A 460 16.79 -13.13 22.47
CA VAL A 460 16.88 -13.70 21.12
C VAL A 460 16.14 -15.03 21.05
N ARG A 461 16.30 -15.90 22.06
CA ARG A 461 15.58 -17.18 22.16
C ARG A 461 14.06 -17.00 22.25
N GLU A 462 13.59 -15.99 22.98
CA GLU A 462 12.15 -15.69 23.09
C GLU A 462 11.56 -15.30 21.73
N ILE A 463 12.23 -14.42 20.98
CA ILE A 463 11.84 -14.06 19.61
C ILE A 463 11.87 -15.28 18.68
N ALA A 464 12.95 -16.08 18.74
CA ALA A 464 13.11 -17.29 17.94
C ALA A 464 11.98 -18.30 18.20
N THR A 465 11.52 -18.41 19.46
CA THR A 465 10.39 -19.25 19.84
C THR A 465 9.08 -18.76 19.21
N GLY A 466 8.86 -17.45 19.15
CA GLY A 466 7.73 -16.86 18.43
C GLY A 466 7.74 -17.17 16.93
N LEU A 467 8.90 -17.06 16.27
CA LEU A 467 9.07 -17.43 14.86
C LEU A 467 8.83 -18.93 14.62
N LYS A 468 9.35 -19.79 15.50
CA LYS A 468 9.11 -21.24 15.46
C LYS A 468 7.62 -21.59 15.63
N THR A 469 6.91 -20.85 16.47
CA THR A 469 5.47 -21.01 16.67
C THR A 469 4.69 -20.64 15.41
N ALA A 470 5.08 -19.56 14.72
CA ALA A 470 4.50 -19.16 13.45
C ALA A 470 4.68 -20.25 12.37
N GLU A 471 5.90 -20.77 12.23
CA GLU A 471 6.23 -21.85 11.29
C GLU A 471 5.42 -23.13 11.58
N ALA A 472 5.28 -23.51 12.85
CA ALA A 472 4.42 -24.64 13.25
C ALA A 472 2.94 -24.43 12.90
N ALA A 473 2.49 -23.18 12.79
CA ALA A 473 1.14 -22.80 12.33
C ALA A 473 1.05 -22.64 10.79
N GLY A 474 2.09 -23.03 10.04
CA GLY A 474 2.16 -22.91 8.58
C GLY A 474 2.44 -21.49 8.09
N LYS A 475 2.89 -20.59 8.97
CA LYS A 475 3.25 -19.19 8.65
C LYS A 475 4.77 -19.08 8.54
N ASN A 476 5.27 -19.44 7.35
CA ASN A 476 6.68 -19.76 7.14
C ASN A 476 7.53 -18.56 6.67
N GLN A 477 7.00 -17.35 6.59
CA GLN A 477 7.73 -16.19 6.05
C GLN A 477 8.10 -15.13 7.10
N GLU A 478 7.74 -15.33 8.37
CA GLU A 478 8.07 -14.37 9.43
C GLU A 478 9.58 -14.33 9.68
N TYR A 479 10.16 -13.14 9.82
CA TYR A 479 11.51 -12.93 10.35
C TYR A 479 11.50 -11.79 11.35
N ALA A 480 12.52 -11.68 12.21
CA ALA A 480 12.65 -10.55 13.13
C ALA A 480 13.94 -9.76 12.88
N PHE A 481 13.94 -8.50 13.30
CA PHE A 481 15.06 -7.59 13.23
C PHE A 481 15.36 -7.06 14.64
N ILE A 482 16.61 -7.09 15.06
CA ILE A 482 17.05 -6.49 16.32
C ILE A 482 18.05 -5.37 16.01
N LEU A 483 17.67 -4.15 16.40
CA LEU A 483 18.60 -3.04 16.53
C LEU A 483 19.24 -3.09 17.92
N LEU A 484 20.53 -3.40 17.97
CA LEU A 484 21.31 -3.50 19.19
C LEU A 484 22.08 -2.20 19.47
N THR A 485 21.83 -1.61 20.64
CA THR A 485 22.52 -0.41 21.14
C THR A 485 23.15 -0.68 22.51
N ALA A 486 24.04 0.20 22.95
CA ALA A 486 24.79 0.03 24.19
C ALA A 486 24.34 1.02 25.29
N ALA A 487 24.20 0.53 26.52
CA ALA A 487 24.23 1.37 27.73
C ALA A 487 25.69 1.50 28.19
N LEU A 488 26.49 2.30 27.48
CA LEU A 488 27.96 2.33 27.63
C LEU A 488 28.44 2.59 29.07
N GLY A 489 27.66 3.32 29.88
CA GLY A 489 27.98 3.59 31.28
C GLY A 489 27.99 2.36 32.20
N GLU A 490 27.33 1.28 31.79
CA GLU A 490 27.22 0.01 32.55
C GLU A 490 28.15 -1.09 32.02
N CYS A 491 28.90 -0.81 30.96
CA CYS A 491 29.80 -1.77 30.34
C CYS A 491 31.06 -1.97 31.17
N GLU A 492 31.36 -3.22 31.49
CA GLU A 492 32.57 -3.58 32.22
C GLU A 492 33.74 -3.83 31.26
N GLY A 493 34.78 -3.00 31.36
CA GLY A 493 36.05 -3.24 30.70
C GLY A 493 36.90 -4.31 31.42
N TYR A 494 37.80 -4.96 30.69
CA TYR A 494 38.64 -6.07 31.16
C TYR A 494 40.15 -5.79 30.98
N GLY A 495 40.99 -6.69 31.49
CA GLY A 495 42.44 -6.62 31.37
C GLY A 495 43.14 -5.93 32.56
N PRO A 496 44.48 -6.00 32.61
CA PRO A 496 45.25 -5.44 33.71
C PRO A 496 45.14 -3.91 33.73
N VAL A 497 45.22 -3.30 34.92
CA VAL A 497 45.04 -1.84 35.13
C VAL A 497 45.88 -0.96 34.17
N LEU A 498 47.10 -1.38 33.84
CA LEU A 498 48.01 -0.64 32.96
C LEU A 498 47.71 -0.78 31.46
N ASN A 499 46.86 -1.73 31.06
CA ASN A 499 46.47 -2.00 29.67
C ASN A 499 45.02 -2.50 29.62
N ARG A 500 44.13 -1.74 30.25
CA ARG A 500 42.72 -2.09 30.40
C ARG A 500 41.99 -1.77 29.09
N THR A 501 41.26 -2.74 28.56
CA THR A 501 40.24 -2.50 27.54
C THR A 501 39.04 -1.86 28.21
N ASP A 502 38.57 -0.72 27.70
CA ASP A 502 37.40 -0.03 28.26
C ASP A 502 36.09 -0.80 28.00
N GLY A 503 35.02 -0.33 28.62
CA GLY A 503 33.70 -0.95 28.50
C GLY A 503 33.13 -0.89 27.08
N GLU A 504 33.46 0.15 26.30
CA GLU A 504 32.93 0.32 24.94
C GLU A 504 33.47 -0.76 24.01
N LEU A 505 34.79 -1.01 24.09
CA LEU A 505 35.46 -2.06 23.33
C LEU A 505 35.09 -3.47 23.86
N ALA A 506 34.95 -3.62 25.18
CA ALA A 506 34.49 -4.87 25.78
C ALA A 506 33.07 -5.25 25.34
N TRP A 507 32.20 -4.27 25.08
CA TRP A 507 30.87 -4.50 24.52
C TRP A 507 30.92 -5.04 23.09
N MET A 508 31.82 -4.53 22.25
CA MET A 508 32.05 -5.09 20.90
C MET A 508 32.57 -6.52 20.96
N ASP A 509 33.43 -6.85 21.93
CA ASP A 509 33.89 -8.23 22.14
C ASP A 509 32.76 -9.14 22.63
N ALA A 510 31.90 -8.67 23.52
CA ALA A 510 30.73 -9.41 23.99
C ALA A 510 29.75 -9.74 22.86
N ILE A 511 29.50 -8.79 21.95
CA ILE A 511 28.71 -9.01 20.73
C ILE A 511 29.32 -10.14 19.89
N ARG A 512 30.63 -10.06 19.59
CA ARG A 512 31.30 -11.09 18.80
C ARG A 512 31.14 -12.48 19.45
N ASN A 513 31.31 -12.57 20.76
CA ASN A 513 31.22 -13.84 21.49
C ASN A 513 29.80 -14.41 21.49
N GLU A 514 28.79 -13.60 21.86
CA GLU A 514 27.41 -14.09 21.94
C GLU A 514 26.82 -14.43 20.57
N LEU A 515 27.12 -13.64 19.53
CA LEU A 515 26.65 -13.95 18.18
C LEU A 515 27.33 -15.20 17.60
N ALA A 516 28.59 -15.46 17.94
CA ALA A 516 29.25 -16.72 17.57
C ALA A 516 28.60 -17.92 18.28
N GLU A 517 28.33 -17.81 19.59
CA GLU A 517 27.62 -18.85 20.35
C GLU A 517 26.23 -19.13 19.76
N MET A 518 25.46 -18.07 19.45
CA MET A 518 24.12 -18.22 18.91
C MET A 518 24.09 -18.77 17.48
N ALA A 519 25.11 -18.46 16.66
CA ALA A 519 25.25 -19.01 15.31
C ALA A 519 25.48 -20.53 15.31
N ASP A 520 26.14 -21.06 16.33
CA ASP A 520 26.37 -22.51 16.49
C ASP A 520 25.10 -23.26 16.97
N GLU A 521 24.05 -22.55 17.39
CA GLU A 521 22.80 -23.09 17.95
C GLU A 521 21.54 -22.58 17.18
N GLU A 522 21.53 -22.79 15.86
CA GLU A 522 20.45 -22.34 14.95
C GLU A 522 19.03 -22.69 15.41
N GLU A 523 18.80 -23.92 15.88
CA GLU A 523 17.47 -24.36 16.35
C GLU A 523 16.96 -23.60 17.59
N THR A 524 17.87 -23.03 18.37
CA THR A 524 17.58 -22.27 19.60
C THR A 524 17.39 -20.80 19.30
N TYR A 525 18.28 -20.21 18.50
CA TYR A 525 18.38 -18.76 18.35
C TYR A 525 17.96 -18.24 16.98
N ARG A 526 17.93 -19.11 15.96
CA ARG A 526 17.50 -18.78 14.59
C ARG A 526 18.21 -17.53 14.04
N LEU A 527 19.48 -17.35 14.37
CA LEU A 527 20.26 -16.21 13.93
C LEU A 527 20.53 -16.31 12.42
N TYR A 528 20.22 -15.27 11.65
CA TYR A 528 20.58 -15.23 10.24
C TYR A 528 22.09 -15.05 10.08
N THR A 529 22.77 -16.00 9.44
CA THR A 529 24.23 -16.02 9.30
C THR A 529 24.74 -15.71 7.89
N GLY A 530 23.84 -15.64 6.90
CA GLY A 530 24.17 -15.23 5.54
C GLY A 530 24.45 -13.73 5.46
N GLU A 531 25.17 -13.27 4.43
CA GLU A 531 25.36 -11.83 4.21
C GLU A 531 24.05 -11.16 3.82
N ILE A 532 23.72 -10.04 4.49
CA ILE A 532 22.63 -9.16 4.09
C ILE A 532 23.16 -8.17 3.04
N THR A 533 22.51 -8.15 1.88
CA THR A 533 22.87 -7.31 0.72
C THR A 533 21.63 -6.57 0.22
N PRO A 534 21.78 -5.61 -0.71
CA PRO A 534 20.62 -4.98 -1.35
C PRO A 534 19.68 -5.98 -2.06
N THR A 535 20.18 -7.17 -2.40
CA THR A 535 19.39 -8.19 -3.09
C THR A 535 18.72 -9.20 -2.15
N THR A 536 18.89 -9.07 -0.84
CA THR A 536 18.31 -9.98 0.15
C THR A 536 16.80 -9.82 0.23
N THR A 537 16.09 -10.94 0.22
CA THR A 537 14.62 -11.04 0.18
C THR A 537 14.07 -11.72 1.43
N ILE A 538 12.75 -11.65 1.63
CA ILE A 538 12.05 -12.40 2.68
C ILE A 538 12.38 -13.89 2.60
N ASP A 539 12.44 -14.47 1.39
CA ASP A 539 12.70 -15.90 1.21
C ASP A 539 14.06 -16.33 1.77
N ASP A 540 15.05 -15.44 1.70
CA ASP A 540 16.41 -15.72 2.20
C ASP A 540 16.45 -15.70 3.74
N VAL A 541 15.65 -14.84 4.39
CA VAL A 541 15.72 -14.58 5.84
C VAL A 541 14.57 -15.17 6.66
N LYS A 542 13.57 -15.77 6.01
CA LYS A 542 12.39 -16.32 6.67
C LYS A 542 12.76 -17.29 7.80
N GLY A 543 12.03 -17.22 8.90
CA GLY A 543 12.27 -18.01 10.09
C GLY A 543 13.46 -17.56 10.94
N HIS A 544 14.22 -16.53 10.54
CA HIS A 544 15.44 -16.09 11.22
C HIS A 544 15.34 -14.69 11.86
N ILE A 545 16.36 -14.35 12.63
CA ILE A 545 16.56 -13.06 13.29
C ILE A 545 17.78 -12.38 12.67
N ILE A 546 17.59 -11.16 12.18
CA ILE A 546 18.65 -10.27 11.68
C ILE A 546 19.13 -9.38 12.81
N ILE A 547 20.44 -9.30 13.02
CA ILE A 547 21.05 -8.41 14.02
C ILE A 547 21.71 -7.22 13.32
N LYS A 548 21.45 -6.03 13.82
CA LYS A 548 22.12 -4.80 13.42
C LYS A 548 22.61 -4.04 14.65
N VAL A 549 23.87 -3.65 14.65
CA VAL A 549 24.58 -3.03 15.78
C VAL A 549 24.84 -1.56 15.46
N ASN A 550 24.44 -0.68 16.38
CA ASN A 550 24.85 0.73 16.41
C ASN A 550 26.03 0.91 17.38
N TYR A 551 27.17 1.36 16.85
CA TYR A 551 28.33 1.74 17.67
C TYR A 551 28.51 3.27 17.68
N ASN A 552 29.15 3.83 18.72
CA ASN A 552 29.07 5.27 18.98
C ASN A 552 30.31 6.06 18.57
N ASN A 553 31.44 5.41 18.31
CA ASN A 553 32.69 6.11 18.00
C ASN A 553 33.65 5.28 17.12
N ASP A 554 34.69 5.95 16.65
CA ASP A 554 35.64 5.38 15.68
C ASP A 554 36.54 4.28 16.29
N ASN A 555 36.75 4.27 17.62
CA ASN A 555 37.47 3.18 18.28
C ASN A 555 36.66 1.89 18.19
N MET A 556 35.35 1.94 18.47
CA MET A 556 34.45 0.81 18.27
C MET A 556 34.38 0.38 16.78
N GLY A 557 34.36 1.36 15.87
CA GLY A 557 34.41 1.16 14.41
C GLY A 557 35.74 0.65 13.86
N SER A 558 36.77 0.48 14.70
CA SER A 558 38.06 -0.10 14.29
C SER A 558 38.49 -1.30 15.16
N HIS A 559 37.68 -1.64 16.17
CA HIS A 559 37.99 -2.71 17.13
C HIS A 559 37.94 -4.10 16.54
N LEU A 560 36.92 -4.39 15.75
CA LEU A 560 36.80 -5.66 15.04
C LEU A 560 37.80 -5.71 13.88
N ARG A 561 38.23 -6.91 13.52
CA ARG A 561 39.19 -7.11 12.43
C ARG A 561 38.48 -6.92 11.10
N GLU A 562 39.22 -6.42 10.10
CA GLU A 562 38.72 -6.23 8.74
C GLU A 562 38.10 -7.51 8.14
N ASN A 563 38.63 -8.67 8.48
CA ASN A 563 38.17 -9.96 7.97
C ASN A 563 37.25 -10.73 8.94
N ASP A 564 36.77 -10.10 10.02
CA ASP A 564 35.74 -10.71 10.87
C ASP A 564 34.45 -10.97 10.06
N ARG A 565 33.71 -12.00 10.44
CA ARG A 565 32.49 -12.49 9.78
C ARG A 565 31.40 -12.75 10.81
N ILE A 566 31.19 -11.77 11.68
CA ILE A 566 30.15 -11.80 12.72
C ILE A 566 28.78 -11.67 12.03
N PRO A 567 27.78 -12.50 12.37
CA PRO A 567 26.45 -12.48 11.73
C PRO A 567 25.62 -11.27 12.19
N ALA A 568 26.09 -10.08 11.81
CA ALA A 568 25.45 -8.80 12.10
C ALA A 568 25.87 -7.73 11.09
N MET A 569 24.99 -6.74 10.95
CA MET A 569 25.27 -5.48 10.27
C MET A 569 25.77 -4.44 11.28
N PHE A 570 26.74 -3.61 10.90
CA PHE A 570 27.32 -2.58 11.75
C PHE A 570 27.23 -1.21 11.08
N ALA A 571 26.81 -0.20 11.83
CA ALA A 571 26.84 1.20 11.43
C ALA A 571 27.14 2.09 12.64
N LYS A 572 27.75 3.25 12.39
CA LYS A 572 27.95 4.27 13.42
C LYS A 572 26.61 4.95 13.73
N TRP A 573 26.36 5.25 15.00
CA TRP A 573 25.37 6.24 15.42
C TRP A 573 26.06 7.60 15.54
N GLY A 574 25.52 8.59 14.85
CA GLY A 574 26.06 9.93 14.71
C GLY A 574 26.56 10.23 13.30
N VAL A 575 27.01 11.47 13.10
CA VAL A 575 27.57 11.94 11.83
C VAL A 575 28.90 11.23 11.54
N PHE A 576 29.06 10.79 10.29
CA PHE A 576 30.26 10.16 9.81
C PHE A 576 30.52 10.56 8.36
N ASP A 577 31.75 10.98 8.05
CA ASP A 577 32.13 11.41 6.70
C ASP A 577 32.34 10.19 5.75
N ASP A 578 31.38 9.27 5.67
CA ASP A 578 31.43 8.11 4.77
C ASP A 578 30.41 8.15 3.62
N VAL A 579 29.37 8.99 3.72
CA VAL A 579 28.39 9.24 2.66
C VAL A 579 28.19 10.75 2.45
N SER A 580 27.96 11.17 1.21
CA SER A 580 27.56 12.55 0.90
C SER A 580 26.03 12.64 0.86
N THR A 581 25.46 13.54 1.66
CA THR A 581 24.01 13.73 1.76
C THR A 581 23.58 15.10 1.21
N PRO A 582 22.35 15.22 0.68
CA PRO A 582 21.81 16.48 0.18
C PRO A 582 21.14 17.33 1.28
N PHE A 583 21.33 16.98 2.56
CA PHE A 583 20.73 17.65 3.71
C PHE A 583 21.75 17.80 4.84
N THR A 584 21.44 18.64 5.83
CA THR A 584 22.32 18.82 6.99
C THR A 584 22.09 17.67 7.96
N GLU A 585 23.10 16.81 8.09
CA GLU A 585 23.06 15.72 9.06
C GLU A 585 23.14 16.22 10.50
N THR A 586 22.52 15.46 11.41
CA THR A 586 22.65 15.61 12.85
C THR A 586 23.07 14.27 13.46
N SER A 587 23.39 14.23 14.75
CA SER A 587 23.66 12.95 15.41
C SER A 587 22.47 11.99 15.38
N ALA A 588 21.25 12.53 15.37
CA ALA A 588 20.00 11.78 15.36
C ALA A 588 19.41 11.59 13.95
N TYR A 589 19.97 12.22 12.91
CA TYR A 589 19.45 12.20 11.54
C TYR A 589 20.58 12.19 10.52
N ALA A 590 20.96 11.01 10.02
CA ALA A 590 22.14 10.84 9.15
C ALA A 590 22.06 9.59 8.26
N ILE A 591 22.90 9.54 7.22
CA ILE A 591 23.10 8.35 6.38
C ILE A 591 24.52 7.85 6.57
N ASN A 592 24.66 6.62 7.06
CA ASN A 592 25.96 5.98 7.25
C ASN A 592 26.08 4.70 6.42
N SER A 593 27.29 4.33 6.00
CA SER A 593 27.49 3.02 5.36
C SER A 593 27.23 1.88 6.34
N MET A 594 26.54 0.84 5.89
CA MET A 594 26.24 -0.35 6.65
C MET A 594 27.14 -1.51 6.22
N ARG A 595 27.81 -2.15 7.18
CA ARG A 595 28.83 -3.17 6.93
C ARG A 595 28.39 -4.51 7.50
N TRP A 596 28.49 -5.57 6.70
CA TRP A 596 28.26 -6.93 7.17
C TRP A 596 29.54 -7.51 7.78
N GLY A 597 29.44 -8.29 8.86
CA GLY A 597 30.55 -9.13 9.33
C GLY A 597 31.51 -8.46 10.31
N THR A 598 31.67 -7.13 10.22
CA THR A 598 32.67 -6.39 11.01
C THR A 598 32.27 -4.94 11.21
N SER A 599 32.68 -4.35 12.33
CA SER A 599 32.60 -2.89 12.54
C SER A 599 33.74 -2.15 11.86
N HIS A 600 34.80 -2.85 11.42
CA HIS A 600 35.98 -2.24 10.84
C HIS A 600 35.60 -1.36 9.65
N ASN A 601 36.02 -0.09 9.67
CA ASN A 601 35.68 0.89 8.65
C ASN A 601 36.43 0.64 7.31
N VAL A 602 36.07 -0.43 6.61
CA VAL A 602 36.40 -0.60 5.19
C VAL A 602 35.26 -0.04 4.34
N ASN A 603 35.60 0.76 3.32
CA ASN A 603 34.66 1.24 2.30
C ASN A 603 34.26 0.07 1.38
N ASN A 604 33.39 -0.80 1.88
CA ASN A 604 32.92 -1.99 1.16
C ASN A 604 31.39 -2.22 1.29
N GLY A 605 30.64 -1.29 1.88
CA GLY A 605 29.21 -1.46 2.12
C GLY A 605 28.37 -1.23 0.87
N ALA A 606 27.64 -2.26 0.42
CA ALA A 606 26.60 -2.11 -0.61
C ALA A 606 25.28 -1.54 -0.04
N LEU A 607 25.13 -1.53 1.29
CA LEU A 607 23.97 -1.02 2.01
C LEU A 607 24.29 0.28 2.75
N GLN A 608 23.31 1.16 2.82
CA GLN A 608 23.32 2.42 3.54
C GLN A 608 22.22 2.39 4.61
N TRP A 609 22.52 2.98 5.75
CA TRP A 609 21.61 3.09 6.89
C TRP A 609 21.19 4.54 7.04
N PHE A 610 19.97 4.86 6.63
CA PHE A 610 19.38 6.17 6.86
C PHE A 610 18.46 6.09 8.06
N TYR A 611 18.80 6.83 9.12
CA TYR A 611 18.05 6.76 10.36
C TYR A 611 17.71 8.11 10.91
N HIS A 612 16.56 8.14 11.57
CA HIS A 612 16.10 9.14 12.49
C HIS A 612 15.94 8.48 13.87
N GLU A 613 16.80 8.82 14.84
CA GLU A 613 16.83 8.23 16.19
C GLU A 613 17.06 9.32 17.25
N ALA A 614 15.98 10.02 17.61
CA ALA A 614 15.94 11.02 18.69
C ALA A 614 14.92 10.59 19.75
N THR A 615 15.36 10.46 21.01
CA THR A 615 14.54 9.98 22.14
C THR A 615 13.85 11.12 22.90
N SER A 616 14.55 12.23 23.14
CA SER A 616 13.98 13.34 23.93
C SER A 616 13.53 14.51 23.03
N VAL A 617 12.23 14.83 23.11
CA VAL A 617 11.58 15.85 22.28
C VAL A 617 11.24 17.07 23.12
N GLY A 618 11.75 18.23 22.76
CA GLY A 618 11.44 19.49 23.45
C GLY A 618 10.01 19.94 23.21
N TYR A 619 9.17 19.84 24.24
CA TYR A 619 7.78 20.31 24.17
C TYR A 619 7.74 21.84 23.97
N ASN A 620 6.84 22.32 23.11
CA ASN A 620 6.79 23.72 22.66
C ASN A 620 8.14 24.24 22.12
N ASN A 621 8.88 23.38 21.44
CA ASN A 621 10.20 23.66 20.87
C ASN A 621 11.27 24.10 21.88
N ASN A 622 11.22 23.58 23.12
CA ASN A 622 12.13 23.97 24.18
C ASN A 622 13.19 22.88 24.50
N GLY A 623 14.32 22.90 23.80
CA GLY A 623 15.42 21.95 24.05
C GLY A 623 15.10 20.51 23.61
N GLY A 624 15.64 19.51 24.32
CA GLY A 624 15.64 18.11 23.90
C GLY A 624 16.83 17.78 22.99
N GLU A 625 16.93 16.51 22.58
CA GLU A 625 17.78 16.12 21.45
C GLU A 625 17.29 16.78 20.16
N GLU A 626 15.96 16.84 20.01
CA GLU A 626 15.28 17.62 18.98
C GLU A 626 14.11 18.39 19.58
N THR A 627 13.75 19.51 18.96
CA THR A 627 12.50 20.22 19.27
C THR A 627 11.31 19.50 18.64
N TYR A 628 10.09 19.80 19.10
CA TYR A 628 8.86 19.26 18.48
C TYR A 628 8.84 19.42 16.96
N ASP A 629 9.03 20.63 16.45
CA ASP A 629 9.00 20.92 15.01
C ASP A 629 10.08 20.14 14.25
N GLN A 630 11.26 19.96 14.85
CA GLN A 630 12.36 19.24 14.22
C GLN A 630 12.07 17.74 14.18
N LYS A 631 11.53 17.18 15.26
CA LYS A 631 11.13 15.77 15.33
C LYS A 631 10.06 15.45 14.30
N ILE A 632 9.01 16.27 14.22
CA ILE A 632 7.92 16.11 13.25
C ILE A 632 8.44 16.29 11.81
N GLY A 633 9.23 17.33 11.55
CA GLY A 633 9.81 17.58 10.24
C GLY A 633 10.72 16.44 9.75
N ASN A 634 11.52 15.84 10.65
CA ASN A 634 12.36 14.70 10.31
C ASN A 634 11.56 13.40 10.07
N ILE A 635 10.42 13.22 10.74
CA ILE A 635 9.50 12.10 10.45
C ILE A 635 8.96 12.23 9.01
N GLU A 636 8.45 13.40 8.64
CA GLU A 636 7.92 13.68 7.30
C GLU A 636 9.01 13.60 6.22
N ASP A 637 10.15 14.28 6.42
CA ASP A 637 11.26 14.32 5.45
C ASP A 637 11.81 12.92 5.15
N MET A 638 11.86 12.01 6.13
CA MET A 638 12.35 10.67 5.87
C MET A 638 11.39 9.83 5.02
N TRP A 639 10.07 9.98 5.21
CA TRP A 639 9.09 9.32 4.34
C TRP A 639 9.09 9.90 2.93
N GLU A 640 9.20 11.22 2.79
CA GLU A 640 9.35 11.88 1.49
C GLU A 640 10.62 11.42 0.76
N ARG A 641 11.73 11.27 1.49
CA ARG A 641 12.98 10.74 0.92
C ARG A 641 12.88 9.28 0.55
N SER A 642 12.11 8.47 1.27
CA SER A 642 11.84 7.09 0.89
C SER A 642 11.09 7.03 -0.44
N ILE A 643 10.08 7.89 -0.63
CA ILE A 643 9.37 8.06 -1.92
C ILE A 643 10.33 8.49 -3.02
N GLY A 644 11.16 9.51 -2.76
CA GLY A 644 12.17 9.97 -3.71
C GLY A 644 13.18 8.87 -4.08
N TYR A 645 13.63 8.09 -3.10
CA TYR A 645 14.55 6.96 -3.31
C TYR A 645 13.90 5.85 -4.13
N TYR A 646 12.65 5.51 -3.82
CA TYR A 646 11.87 4.58 -4.63
C TYR A 646 11.79 5.12 -6.06
N ASN A 647 11.28 6.31 -6.32
CA ASN A 647 11.07 6.80 -7.68
C ASN A 647 12.36 6.98 -8.51
N SER A 648 13.51 7.22 -7.88
CA SER A 648 14.76 7.56 -8.57
C SER A 648 15.82 6.44 -8.61
N ASN A 649 15.66 5.36 -7.83
CA ASN A 649 16.67 4.31 -7.70
C ASN A 649 16.04 2.90 -7.66
N SER A 650 16.72 1.88 -8.21
CA SER A 650 16.37 0.46 -8.16
C SER A 650 17.47 -0.43 -7.54
N ASP A 651 18.42 0.15 -6.81
CA ASP A 651 19.57 -0.55 -6.24
C ASP A 651 19.23 -1.28 -4.93
N HIS A 652 18.13 -0.91 -4.28
CA HIS A 652 17.66 -1.46 -2.99
C HIS A 652 18.69 -1.34 -1.85
N SER A 653 19.62 -0.40 -1.99
CA SER A 653 20.77 -0.20 -1.13
C SER A 653 20.49 0.64 0.12
N MET A 654 19.30 1.24 0.26
CA MET A 654 18.96 2.06 1.42
C MET A 654 18.03 1.31 2.38
N TRP A 655 18.37 1.28 3.66
CA TRP A 655 17.49 0.80 4.72
C TRP A 655 17.16 1.96 5.67
N PHE A 656 15.87 2.26 5.79
CA PHE A 656 15.34 3.37 6.57
C PHE A 656 14.97 2.94 8.00
N LEU A 657 15.19 3.83 8.98
CA LEU A 657 14.65 3.69 10.34
C LEU A 657 14.07 5.01 10.85
N ASN A 658 12.77 5.02 11.16
CA ASN A 658 12.05 6.15 11.74
C ASN A 658 11.72 5.89 13.20
N ASP A 659 12.35 6.62 14.10
CA ASP A 659 11.98 6.61 15.51
C ASP A 659 10.83 7.58 15.77
N LEU A 660 9.61 7.06 15.86
CA LEU A 660 8.43 7.83 16.29
C LEU A 660 8.25 7.77 17.81
N GLY A 661 8.95 6.88 18.52
CA GLY A 661 8.90 6.82 19.97
C GLY A 661 9.64 7.99 20.63
N GLY A 662 9.80 7.91 21.95
CA GLY A 662 10.48 8.94 22.74
C GLY A 662 9.62 9.53 23.84
N CYS A 663 10.01 10.70 24.34
CA CYS A 663 9.30 11.39 25.40
C CYS A 663 9.40 12.90 25.26
N TYR A 664 8.36 13.61 25.68
CA TYR A 664 8.46 15.05 25.88
C TYR A 664 9.33 15.41 27.08
N VAL A 665 10.16 16.42 26.90
CA VAL A 665 10.98 17.07 27.93
C VAL A 665 10.83 18.59 27.86
N ASN A 666 11.15 19.26 28.97
CA ASN A 666 11.09 20.72 29.13
C ASN A 666 9.73 21.34 28.77
N GLY A 667 9.64 22.67 28.73
CA GLY A 667 8.45 23.39 28.23
C GLY A 667 7.15 23.17 29.00
N GLY A 668 7.18 22.56 30.19
CA GLY A 668 6.01 22.09 30.93
C GLY A 668 6.15 20.64 31.41
N TYR A 669 7.09 19.90 30.83
CA TYR A 669 7.52 18.56 31.25
C TYR A 669 8.87 18.61 32.00
N SER A 670 9.25 17.46 32.57
CA SER A 670 10.53 17.24 33.22
C SER A 670 11.71 17.58 32.29
N SER A 671 12.84 18.02 32.85
CA SER A 671 14.05 18.29 32.07
C SER A 671 14.76 17.03 31.57
N GLY A 672 14.32 15.86 32.03
CA GLY A 672 14.76 14.56 31.55
C GLY A 672 13.57 13.61 31.42
N GLU A 673 13.85 12.38 30.99
CA GLU A 673 12.83 11.37 30.72
C GLU A 673 11.86 11.18 31.90
N SER A 674 10.58 11.08 31.59
CA SER A 674 9.53 10.89 32.59
C SER A 674 8.34 10.14 31.99
N GLN A 675 7.61 9.41 32.82
CA GLN A 675 6.44 8.64 32.37
C GLN A 675 5.37 9.53 31.74
N SER A 676 5.15 10.73 32.27
CA SER A 676 4.21 11.70 31.69
C SER A 676 4.68 12.20 30.33
N GLY A 677 5.98 12.42 30.14
CA GLY A 677 6.55 12.80 28.85
C GLY A 677 6.39 11.72 27.79
N VAL A 678 6.62 10.44 28.13
CA VAL A 678 6.42 9.30 27.21
C VAL A 678 4.95 9.20 26.78
N LYS A 679 4.03 9.26 27.75
CA LYS A 679 2.59 9.20 27.47
C LYS A 679 2.15 10.35 26.57
N ALA A 680 2.51 11.59 26.92
CA ALA A 680 2.10 12.76 26.18
C ALA A 680 2.66 12.79 24.74
N TRP A 681 3.91 12.36 24.53
CA TRP A 681 4.45 12.24 23.18
C TRP A 681 3.72 11.17 22.36
N THR A 682 3.42 10.02 22.96
CA THR A 682 2.68 8.94 22.29
C THR A 682 1.28 9.40 21.85
N GLN A 683 0.58 10.13 22.72
CA GLN A 683 -0.75 10.68 22.46
C GLN A 683 -0.78 11.64 21.28
N GLU A 684 0.33 12.34 21.04
CA GLU A 684 0.48 13.29 19.96
C GLU A 684 0.89 12.59 18.66
N VAL A 685 2.04 11.89 18.69
CA VAL A 685 2.68 11.38 17.47
C VAL A 685 1.92 10.21 16.85
N GLY A 686 1.27 9.36 17.67
CA GLY A 686 0.57 8.17 17.20
C GLY A 686 -0.59 8.49 16.24
N PRO A 687 -1.58 9.29 16.66
CA PRO A 687 -2.67 9.73 15.79
C PRO A 687 -2.20 10.58 14.61
N TYR A 688 -1.21 11.46 14.83
CA TYR A 688 -0.64 12.30 13.77
C TYR A 688 -0.01 11.46 12.65
N ALA A 689 0.88 10.51 13.00
CA ALA A 689 1.52 9.61 12.06
C ALA A 689 0.50 8.69 11.36
N THR A 690 -0.48 8.17 12.09
CA THR A 690 -1.56 7.36 11.51
C THR A 690 -2.29 8.12 10.41
N ARG A 691 -2.72 9.36 10.68
CA ARG A 691 -3.42 10.19 9.68
C ARG A 691 -2.54 10.53 8.48
N LEU A 692 -1.27 10.83 8.70
CA LEU A 692 -0.33 11.12 7.61
C LEU A 692 -0.18 9.90 6.68
N LEU A 693 -0.03 8.70 7.25
CA LEU A 693 0.15 7.47 6.50
C LEU A 693 -1.14 6.95 5.83
N GLN A 694 -2.31 7.15 6.44
CA GLN A 694 -3.59 6.79 5.82
C GLN A 694 -3.95 7.67 4.61
N ASN A 695 -3.39 8.88 4.52
CA ASN A 695 -3.59 9.78 3.37
C ASN A 695 -2.51 9.62 2.29
N ARG A 696 -1.55 8.72 2.47
CA ARG A 696 -0.42 8.52 1.57
C ARG A 696 -0.84 7.67 0.36
N THR A 697 -0.40 8.06 -0.84
CA THR A 697 -0.75 7.37 -2.10
C THR A 697 0.44 6.81 -2.86
N GLU A 698 1.65 7.11 -2.42
CA GLU A 698 2.90 6.87 -3.13
C GLU A 698 3.56 5.56 -2.70
N ASP A 699 4.01 4.78 -3.68
CA ASP A 699 4.80 3.58 -3.43
C ASP A 699 6.13 3.91 -2.73
N ALA A 700 6.30 3.45 -1.48
CA ALA A 700 7.61 3.29 -0.84
C ALA A 700 7.49 2.61 0.53
N THR A 701 8.62 2.08 0.99
CA THR A 701 8.81 1.61 2.35
C THR A 701 8.72 2.75 3.37
N LEU A 702 8.26 2.45 4.58
CA LEU A 702 8.43 3.29 5.77
C LEU A 702 9.73 2.94 6.52
N GLY A 703 10.40 1.87 6.11
CA GLY A 703 11.51 1.25 6.82
C GLY A 703 11.08 0.63 8.14
N ILE A 704 11.99 0.62 9.10
CA ILE A 704 11.67 0.24 10.47
C ILE A 704 11.07 1.45 11.18
N VAL A 705 9.86 1.32 11.72
CA VAL A 705 9.19 2.39 12.46
C VAL A 705 9.14 2.02 13.95
N LEU A 706 9.96 2.68 14.77
CA LEU A 706 9.99 2.44 16.22
C LEU A 706 8.90 3.25 16.91
N ILE A 707 8.11 2.60 17.76
CA ILE A 707 7.00 3.22 18.50
C ILE A 707 7.08 2.92 19.99
N ASN A 708 6.57 3.86 20.79
CA ASN A 708 6.22 3.61 22.19
C ASN A 708 4.95 2.73 22.24
N TYR A 709 4.82 1.91 23.29
CA TYR A 709 3.68 1.03 23.52
C TYR A 709 3.30 0.27 22.25
N ALA A 710 4.18 -0.60 21.76
CA ALA A 710 3.96 -1.44 20.59
C ALA A 710 2.90 -2.53 20.90
N ASN A 711 1.69 -2.05 21.19
CA ASN A 711 0.54 -2.75 21.70
C ASN A 711 -0.67 -2.34 20.84
N PRO A 712 -1.25 -3.26 20.07
CA PRO A 712 -2.41 -2.98 19.22
C PRO A 712 -3.66 -2.52 19.97
N GLU A 713 -3.74 -2.79 21.28
CA GLU A 713 -4.84 -2.36 22.17
C GLU A 713 -4.62 -0.95 22.75
N ASN A 714 -3.51 -0.30 22.44
CA ASN A 714 -3.26 1.08 22.86
C ASN A 714 -3.95 2.07 21.92
N ASP A 715 -4.72 3.00 22.48
CA ASP A 715 -5.53 3.97 21.73
C ASP A 715 -4.74 4.83 20.73
N TYR A 716 -3.43 5.03 20.95
CA TYR A 716 -2.60 5.96 20.18
C TYR A 716 -1.63 5.27 19.23
N SER A 717 -1.09 4.11 19.62
CA SER A 717 -0.12 3.36 18.82
C SER A 717 -0.72 2.18 18.08
N GLY A 718 -1.90 1.69 18.49
CA GLY A 718 -2.52 0.54 17.84
C GLY A 718 -2.76 0.79 16.35
N ASN A 719 -3.48 1.86 16.03
CA ASN A 719 -3.83 2.15 14.64
C ASN A 719 -2.57 2.38 13.80
N LEU A 720 -1.52 2.97 14.40
CA LEU A 720 -0.23 3.16 13.76
C LEU A 720 0.44 1.83 13.42
N ILE A 721 0.47 0.86 14.35
CA ILE A 721 1.00 -0.50 14.09
C ILE A 721 0.32 -1.11 12.87
N GLN A 722 -1.00 -1.10 12.85
CA GLN A 722 -1.76 -1.70 11.76
C GLN A 722 -1.57 -0.93 10.44
N THR A 723 -1.45 0.40 10.49
CA THR A 723 -1.17 1.23 9.32
C THR A 723 0.20 0.93 8.71
N ILE A 724 1.24 0.75 9.54
CA ILE A 724 2.58 0.35 9.09
C ILE A 724 2.54 -1.03 8.42
N ILE A 725 1.81 -1.99 9.00
CA ILE A 725 1.63 -3.32 8.41
C ILE A 725 0.94 -3.21 7.04
N ASN A 726 -0.15 -2.45 6.96
CA ASN A 726 -0.93 -2.28 5.73
C ASN A 726 -0.13 -1.62 4.60
N ASN A 727 0.83 -0.75 4.90
CA ASN A 727 1.74 -0.20 3.90
C ASN A 727 2.44 -1.28 3.05
N ASN A 728 2.63 -2.50 3.58
CA ASN A 728 3.24 -3.60 2.82
C ASN A 728 2.28 -4.29 1.82
N PHE A 729 1.01 -3.95 1.86
CA PHE A 729 -0.05 -4.49 1.01
C PHE A 729 -0.68 -3.44 0.09
N ASN A 730 -0.54 -2.16 0.44
CA ASN A 730 -1.13 -1.04 -0.29
C ASN A 730 -0.27 -0.55 -1.47
N PHE A 731 1.00 -0.95 -1.52
CA PHE A 731 1.98 -0.41 -2.46
C PHE A 731 2.69 -1.50 -3.26
N LEU A 732 3.21 -1.12 -4.42
CA LEU A 732 4.00 -1.97 -5.30
C LEU A 732 5.40 -2.20 -4.71
N LEU A 733 5.55 -3.19 -3.84
CA LEU A 733 6.86 -3.55 -3.30
C LEU A 733 7.71 -4.26 -4.37
N ARG A 734 8.99 -3.90 -4.44
CA ARG A 734 9.90 -4.47 -5.45
C ARG A 734 10.39 -5.85 -5.03
N THR A 735 10.64 -6.67 -6.04
CA THR A 735 10.99 -8.08 -5.90
C THR A 735 12.23 -8.41 -6.72
N ARG A 736 12.87 -9.54 -6.41
CA ARG A 736 13.94 -10.13 -7.23
C ARG A 736 13.52 -10.50 -8.67
N GLY A 737 12.23 -10.38 -8.99
CA GLY A 737 11.64 -10.91 -10.22
C GLY A 737 11.52 -12.44 -10.17
N SER A 738 10.72 -13.01 -11.08
CA SER A 738 10.68 -14.46 -11.28
C SER A 738 11.39 -14.81 -12.59
N SER A 739 12.54 -15.46 -12.50
CA SER A 739 12.97 -16.30 -13.62
C SER A 739 12.03 -17.50 -13.64
N GLN A 740 11.11 -17.51 -14.61
CA GLN A 740 10.11 -18.55 -14.90
C GLN A 740 8.73 -18.33 -14.27
N SER A 741 7.74 -18.46 -15.16
CA SER A 741 6.39 -18.94 -14.89
C SER A 741 6.48 -20.14 -13.93
N ASN A 742 6.29 -19.89 -12.64
CA ASN A 742 6.06 -20.96 -11.69
C ASN A 742 4.63 -21.45 -11.93
N VAL A 743 4.53 -22.48 -12.77
CA VAL A 743 3.39 -23.39 -12.75
C VAL A 743 3.42 -24.09 -11.40
N TYR A 744 2.81 -23.48 -10.39
CA TYR A 744 2.49 -24.20 -9.17
C TYR A 744 1.44 -25.23 -9.52
N ASN A 745 1.84 -26.50 -9.44
CA ASN A 745 0.95 -27.63 -9.60
C ASN A 745 0.10 -27.75 -8.34
N ALA A 746 -0.94 -26.91 -8.22
CA ALA A 746 -1.98 -27.10 -7.24
C ALA A 746 -2.86 -28.26 -7.70
N SER A 747 -2.45 -29.50 -7.40
CA SER A 747 -3.35 -30.64 -7.53
C SER A 747 -4.42 -30.53 -6.43
N TYR A 748 -5.54 -29.88 -6.74
CA TYR A 748 -6.72 -29.87 -5.87
C TYR A 748 -7.63 -31.06 -6.23
N SER A 749 -7.92 -31.90 -5.23
CA SER A 749 -8.96 -32.91 -5.30
C SER A 749 -10.28 -32.28 -4.85
N LYS A 750 -11.19 -32.08 -5.82
CA LYS A 750 -12.63 -31.75 -5.68
C LYS A 750 -13.14 -31.48 -4.26
N GLY A 751 -13.57 -30.24 -4.01
CA GLY A 751 -14.45 -29.87 -2.90
C GLY A 751 -15.57 -28.96 -3.42
N GLY A 752 -16.81 -29.29 -3.05
CA GLY A 752 -17.99 -28.47 -3.37
C GLY A 752 -18.09 -27.24 -2.46
N ASN A 753 -18.96 -26.30 -2.84
CA ASN A 753 -19.25 -25.03 -2.16
C ASN A 753 -19.14 -25.13 -0.62
N ALA A 754 -18.01 -24.69 -0.06
CA ALA A 754 -17.89 -24.47 1.37
C ALA A 754 -18.62 -23.17 1.72
N ILE A 755 -19.50 -23.22 2.73
CA ILE A 755 -20.29 -22.07 3.22
C ILE A 755 -19.47 -21.23 4.23
N GLY A 756 -18.14 -21.42 4.30
CA GLY A 756 -17.26 -20.83 5.32
C GLY A 756 -15.93 -20.31 4.75
N TRP A 757 -15.07 -19.81 5.65
CA TRP A 757 -13.68 -19.47 5.35
C TRP A 757 -12.85 -20.74 5.06
N ASP A 758 -11.78 -20.60 4.28
CA ASP A 758 -10.89 -21.71 3.88
C ASP A 758 -10.05 -22.27 5.04
#